data_AF-A0A3M7CZX9-F1
#
_entry.id   AF-A0A3M7CZX9-F1
#
_cell.length_a   1.000
_cell.length_b   1.000
_cell.length_c   1.000
_cell.angle_alpha   90.00
_cell.angle_beta   90.00
_cell.angle_gamma   90.00
#
_symmetry.space_group_name_H-M   'P 1'
#
loop_
_entity.id
_entity.type
_entity.pdbx_description
1 polymer ?
#
loop_
_entity_poly.entity_id
_entity_poly.type
_entity_poly.pdbx_seq_one_letter_code
_entity_poly.pdbx_strand_id
1 'polypeptide(L)'
;MNTLVDDFQIYIWIILYRLLQEAIYQNSVLYPTFVEDKFDFLRCVHRNLGIRGICGNANRIFVRMLKDEFLNMTHVDGYDSEQAQVLHDLYDLNCFLHPSYELMDHRCTHDAFLDRGAAMQAVDLLLSQASKLPIRELIKHPLEKTIEKVHSVVPRKKPTEAILRNREIYRTFLRSPINPLDLFECLQGYGNELLVSPIPREDALLAAKGWHFLMGYISLTKFRSQKRTGPTATEDVDTAIAFFMQDLDDSMDKWETWFRLAQAYDTKIEESVVWSAEKLNNSMGDVVGLQRNAIHCYIMATALAFRSAELRFETSEKLTELYADFALRLYSSSREPFNMLAFGLDELEKFLSLPTGMARSKPFPPLRCYTAWKLSRLLFRRAIEGRPNSWTLHYMLSKCLWKMHTATDQERNHKPGPSVKEVLNALHTAIDLLPDKKDGKEKREPILEPHYKLVSIVHKMVTRGELSLEQAREALSKTPYARTNDFPQEASEWVPHMLSMLKNLRTADKANWHHRMIARAAHIVYENSNHVQARNMSGVQLGAAGAKHELTQQMFTKTMVLQVWRPESERPGRHFVYTARYTRFFTRILEELRDRAGLEALARRVRRRPHDTFEHALVWQDICSAYLRLLRGHAQISEGLETSTFSNIAHEDFLQRKGPLETWMQAQDTGNSAPLDVLREVQDLKKLNQGLMKPGPIDDLIGDAYALLFATEGKLLWDEEVRRKQQAEAVKSPPRNPMMSLTHLMNVDGTNDENPSPSSSTNPAGANGTTTPATTTTQPPDPAAPVRKKIGVGRREIRNCAEACAQKAVPVSAAKSSAAAATRVQVVIDASRPTAAGGAGGGDASADTSAPGSIHDSADDESELSELEEEGEEEDDETAEVDDGEEEEDGTGDSAGGVAAAAAAPKPLFPGLAPVEEAGGNSPAPAPPAAEGAASLANDGSTNAEDPAGQEGRDGADVEMDGG
;
A
#
# COMPACT_ATOMS: atom_id res chain seq x y z
N MET A 1 14.61 38.37 57.42
CA MET A 1 15.82 37.91 58.15
C MET A 1 16.33 36.60 57.59
N ASN A 2 15.53 35.52 57.55
CA ASN A 2 15.97 34.21 57.04
C ASN A 2 16.65 34.28 55.65
N THR A 3 16.02 34.92 54.65
CA THR A 3 16.57 35.05 53.29
C THR A 3 18.01 35.55 53.23
N LEU A 4 18.37 36.54 54.06
CA LEU A 4 19.74 37.09 54.12
C LEU A 4 20.73 36.09 54.74
N VAL A 5 20.28 35.30 55.72
CA VAL A 5 21.09 34.23 56.34
C VAL A 5 21.28 33.07 55.36
N ASP A 6 20.23 32.72 54.61
CA ASP A 6 20.28 31.67 53.59
C ASP A 6 21.21 32.09 52.43
N ASP A 7 21.12 33.35 51.97
CA ASP A 7 22.06 33.94 51.00
C ASP A 7 23.52 33.85 51.49
N PHE A 8 23.78 34.18 52.77
CA PHE A 8 25.13 34.03 53.35
C PHE A 8 25.60 32.58 53.38
N GLN A 9 24.73 31.61 53.68
CA GLN A 9 25.10 30.18 53.62
C GLN A 9 25.51 29.78 52.20
N ILE A 10 24.79 30.25 51.18
CA ILE A 10 25.15 30.02 49.77
C ILE A 10 26.56 30.57 49.46
N TYR A 11 26.85 31.81 49.82
CA TYR A 11 28.18 32.40 49.58
C TYR A 11 29.30 31.68 50.35
N ILE A 12 29.05 31.22 51.59
CA ILE A 12 30.03 30.45 52.37
C ILE A 12 30.36 29.14 51.65
N TRP A 13 29.38 28.40 51.14
CA TRP A 13 29.64 27.15 50.40
C TRP A 13 30.41 27.37 49.09
N ILE A 14 30.14 28.47 48.38
CA ILE A 14 30.91 28.86 47.19
C ILE A 14 32.37 29.16 47.56
N ILE A 15 32.61 29.91 48.65
CA ILE A 15 33.96 30.22 49.13
C ILE A 15 34.69 28.93 49.55
N LEU A 16 34.03 28.03 50.27
CA LEU A 16 34.61 26.74 50.67
C LEU A 16 34.97 25.88 49.44
N TYR A 17 34.16 25.88 48.38
CA TYR A 17 34.51 25.20 47.13
C TYR A 17 35.75 25.80 46.45
N ARG A 18 35.87 27.13 46.40
CA ARG A 18 37.07 27.78 45.84
C ARG A 18 38.32 27.52 46.68
N LEU A 19 38.18 27.45 48.01
CA LEU A 19 39.28 27.03 48.90
C LEU A 19 39.67 25.56 48.70
N LEU A 20 38.71 24.66 48.45
CA LEU A 20 38.98 23.26 48.09
C LEU A 20 39.76 23.17 46.77
N GLN A 21 39.36 23.93 45.74
CA GLN A 21 40.09 23.98 44.46
C GLN A 21 41.56 24.43 44.64
N GLU A 22 41.79 25.46 45.46
CA GLU A 22 43.15 25.93 45.76
C GLU A 22 43.94 24.90 46.59
N ALA A 23 43.31 24.24 47.57
CA ALA A 23 43.94 23.20 48.37
C ALA A 23 44.36 21.98 47.53
N ILE A 24 43.51 21.56 46.59
CA ILE A 24 43.80 20.53 45.58
C ILE A 24 44.99 20.95 44.72
N TYR A 25 44.99 22.19 44.22
CA TYR A 25 46.07 22.71 43.37
C TYR A 25 47.43 22.74 44.10
N GLN A 26 47.45 23.20 45.36
CA GLN A 26 48.67 23.26 46.17
C GLN A 26 49.15 21.88 46.66
N ASN A 27 48.25 20.90 46.81
CA ASN A 27 48.54 19.60 47.44
C ASN A 27 48.11 18.42 46.56
N SER A 28 48.35 18.49 45.25
CA SER A 28 47.85 17.52 44.26
C SER A 28 48.15 16.05 44.58
N VAL A 29 49.27 15.75 45.26
CA VAL A 29 49.64 14.39 45.70
C VAL A 29 48.65 13.80 46.72
N LEU A 30 47.95 14.64 47.48
CA LEU A 30 46.92 14.21 48.46
C LEU A 30 45.53 14.03 47.83
N TYR A 31 45.32 14.49 46.59
CA TYR A 31 44.05 14.44 45.88
C TYR A 31 44.21 13.73 44.52
N PRO A 32 44.47 12.39 44.52
CA PRO A 32 44.65 11.64 43.29
C PRO A 32 43.38 11.57 42.42
N THR A 33 42.20 11.69 43.05
CA THR A 33 40.85 11.65 42.45
C THR A 33 40.20 13.03 42.51
N PHE A 34 40.96 14.07 42.19
CA PHE A 34 40.54 15.46 42.42
C PHE A 34 39.28 15.89 41.64
N VAL A 35 38.88 15.18 40.57
CA VAL A 35 37.66 15.51 39.82
C VAL A 35 36.44 14.98 40.57
N GLU A 36 36.53 13.74 41.02
CA GLU A 36 35.58 13.04 41.86
C GLU A 36 35.42 13.75 43.20
N ASP A 37 36.52 14.15 43.86
CA ASP A 37 36.51 14.88 45.14
C ASP A 37 35.74 16.22 45.03
N LYS A 38 35.94 16.96 43.94
CA LYS A 38 35.20 18.20 43.64
C LYS A 38 33.72 17.92 43.37
N PHE A 39 33.44 16.90 42.54
CA PHE A 39 32.08 16.52 42.17
C PHE A 39 31.29 16.11 43.41
N ASP A 40 31.85 15.27 44.28
CA ASP A 40 31.23 14.80 45.51
C ASP A 40 31.00 15.92 46.51
N PHE A 41 31.94 16.85 46.66
CA PHE A 41 31.71 18.06 47.46
C PHE A 41 30.51 18.85 46.94
N LEU A 42 30.50 19.17 45.63
CA LEU A 42 29.44 19.96 44.99
C LEU A 42 28.07 19.27 45.09
N ARG A 43 28.01 17.97 44.78
CA ARG A 43 26.84 17.08 44.92
C ARG A 43 26.29 17.07 46.35
N CYS A 44 27.16 16.81 47.33
CA CYS A 44 26.75 16.74 48.74
C CYS A 44 26.18 18.08 49.23
N VAL A 45 26.80 19.19 48.82
CA VAL A 45 26.33 20.54 49.15
C VAL A 45 25.00 20.84 48.43
N HIS A 46 24.89 20.59 47.12
CA HIS A 46 23.67 20.83 46.33
C HIS A 46 22.48 20.08 46.90
N ARG A 47 22.61 18.77 47.13
CA ARG A 47 21.55 17.95 47.74
C ARG A 47 21.14 18.44 49.12
N ASN A 48 22.09 18.88 49.96
CA ASN A 48 21.79 19.41 51.29
C ASN A 48 21.08 20.77 51.25
N LEU A 49 21.49 21.66 50.36
CA LEU A 49 20.84 22.96 50.17
C LEU A 49 19.46 22.82 49.50
N GLY A 50 19.33 21.84 48.60
CA GLY A 50 18.09 21.49 47.91
C GLY A 50 17.01 20.94 48.85
N ILE A 51 17.34 19.96 49.69
CA ILE A 51 16.40 19.44 50.74
C ILE A 51 15.89 20.58 51.65
N ARG A 52 16.72 21.60 51.90
CA ARG A 52 16.39 22.77 52.73
C ARG A 52 15.61 23.85 51.98
N GLY A 53 15.42 23.72 50.67
CA GLY A 53 14.72 24.69 49.83
C GLY A 53 15.50 25.98 49.57
N ILE A 54 16.84 25.98 49.77
CA ILE A 54 17.68 27.19 49.68
C ILE A 54 18.64 27.18 48.49
N CYS A 55 18.68 26.10 47.68
CA CYS A 55 19.48 25.98 46.45
C CYS A 55 19.44 27.25 45.57
N GLY A 56 18.25 27.81 45.38
CA GLY A 56 17.97 28.87 44.42
C GLY A 56 18.12 30.29 45.00
N ASN A 57 18.50 30.41 46.27
CA ASN A 57 18.76 31.69 46.90
C ASN A 57 20.02 32.36 46.31
N ALA A 58 20.29 33.60 46.72
CA ALA A 58 21.30 34.46 46.10
C ALA A 58 21.19 34.51 44.56
N ASN A 59 19.96 34.58 44.03
CA ASN A 59 19.67 34.55 42.59
C ASN A 59 20.27 33.33 41.88
N ARG A 60 20.09 32.11 42.42
CA ARG A 60 20.58 30.85 41.84
C ARG A 60 22.09 30.79 41.58
N ILE A 61 22.90 31.67 42.17
CA ILE A 61 24.33 31.80 41.83
C ILE A 61 25.11 30.49 42.04
N PHE A 62 24.77 29.72 43.07
CA PHE A 62 25.36 28.41 43.31
C PHE A 62 24.96 27.38 42.24
N VAL A 63 23.67 27.27 41.91
CA VAL A 63 23.19 26.31 40.90
C VAL A 63 23.71 26.65 39.50
N ARG A 64 23.88 27.94 39.17
CA ARG A 64 24.56 28.36 37.93
C ARG A 64 26.04 27.98 37.93
N MET A 65 26.74 28.15 39.05
CA MET A 65 28.13 27.67 39.20
C MET A 65 28.24 26.15 39.03
N LEU A 66 27.31 25.37 39.61
CA LEU A 66 27.26 23.91 39.40
C LEU A 66 27.15 23.56 37.92
N LYS A 67 26.21 24.21 37.21
CA LYS A 67 25.98 23.99 35.77
C LYS A 67 27.27 24.16 34.95
N ASP A 68 28.10 25.13 35.29
CA ASP A 68 29.33 25.43 34.56
C ASP A 68 30.51 24.55 35.00
N GLU A 69 30.61 24.20 36.29
CA GLU A 69 31.67 23.31 36.82
C GLU A 69 31.49 21.86 36.36
N PHE A 70 30.25 21.35 36.39
CA PHE A 70 29.91 19.97 36.02
C PHE A 70 30.22 19.64 34.55
N LEU A 71 30.26 20.61 33.64
CA LEU A 71 30.68 20.41 32.24
C LEU A 71 32.08 19.80 32.09
N ASN A 72 32.93 19.94 33.11
CA ASN A 72 34.28 19.38 33.14
C ASN A 72 34.37 18.06 33.93
N MET A 73 33.23 17.50 34.36
CA MET A 73 33.10 16.35 35.25
C MET A 73 32.23 15.23 34.65
N THR A 74 32.01 15.25 33.33
CA THR A 74 31.09 14.36 32.59
C THR A 74 31.40 12.86 32.69
N HIS A 75 32.60 12.50 33.15
CA HIS A 75 33.07 11.12 33.31
C HIS A 75 32.93 10.59 34.74
N VAL A 76 32.43 11.40 35.68
CA VAL A 76 32.28 11.01 37.10
C VAL A 76 30.93 10.31 37.31
N ASP A 77 30.94 9.21 38.06
CA ASP A 77 29.74 8.46 38.40
C ASP A 77 28.69 9.34 39.11
N GLY A 78 27.46 9.31 38.58
CA GLY A 78 26.36 10.14 39.06
C GLY A 78 26.24 11.52 38.39
N TYR A 79 27.20 11.92 37.53
CA TYR A 79 27.13 13.18 36.75
C TYR A 79 25.76 13.39 36.08
N ASP A 80 25.25 12.39 35.37
CA ASP A 80 23.99 12.49 34.61
C ASP A 80 22.80 12.87 35.51
N SER A 81 22.75 12.38 36.74
CA SER A 81 21.65 12.64 37.69
C SER A 81 21.77 14.01 38.33
N GLU A 82 22.97 14.41 38.75
CA GLU A 82 23.20 15.73 39.35
C GLU A 82 23.06 16.85 38.30
N GLN A 83 23.53 16.63 37.07
CA GLN A 83 23.33 17.55 35.96
C GLN A 83 21.84 17.66 35.57
N ALA A 84 21.09 16.55 35.60
CA ALA A 84 19.63 16.58 35.42
C ALA A 84 18.95 17.41 36.52
N GLN A 85 19.36 17.26 37.78
CA GLN A 85 18.85 18.05 38.90
C GLN A 85 19.18 19.54 38.78
N VAL A 86 20.40 19.89 38.36
CA VAL A 86 20.81 21.28 38.09
C VAL A 86 19.98 21.90 36.97
N LEU A 87 19.74 21.17 35.87
CA LEU A 87 18.92 21.66 34.76
C LEU A 87 17.43 21.76 35.13
N HIS A 88 16.93 20.85 35.98
CA HIS A 88 15.59 20.94 36.55
C HIS A 88 15.45 22.17 37.46
N ASP A 89 16.33 22.34 38.44
CA ASP A 89 16.33 23.45 39.39
C ASP A 89 16.39 24.81 38.68
N LEU A 90 17.20 24.94 37.62
CA LEU A 90 17.34 26.17 36.85
C LEU A 90 16.20 26.42 35.84
N TYR A 91 15.74 25.41 35.10
CA TYR A 91 14.95 25.61 33.87
C TYR A 91 13.69 24.72 33.74
N ASP A 92 13.36 23.93 34.77
CA ASP A 92 12.28 22.94 34.72
C ASP A 92 12.48 21.95 33.54
N LEU A 93 13.71 21.44 33.38
CA LEU A 93 14.04 20.40 32.40
C LEU A 93 14.16 19.05 33.09
N ASN A 94 13.19 18.16 32.83
CA ASN A 94 13.23 16.79 33.32
C ASN A 94 14.14 15.94 32.42
N CYS A 95 15.44 15.92 32.76
CA CYS A 95 16.48 15.16 32.05
C CYS A 95 16.83 13.82 32.74
N PHE A 96 16.00 13.34 33.66
CA PHE A 96 16.24 12.11 34.42
C PHE A 96 15.89 10.86 33.63
N LEU A 97 16.62 9.76 33.86
CA LEU A 97 16.27 8.45 33.31
C LEU A 97 15.11 7.84 34.09
N HIS A 98 15.09 8.03 35.41
CA HIS A 98 14.01 7.57 36.28
C HIS A 98 13.49 8.69 37.21
N PRO A 99 12.67 9.61 36.67
CA PRO A 99 12.20 10.78 37.42
C PRO A 99 11.41 10.47 38.69
N SER A 100 10.90 9.25 38.87
CA SER A 100 10.11 8.85 40.04
C SER A 100 10.93 8.69 41.33
N TYR A 101 12.25 8.51 41.25
CA TYR A 101 13.12 8.37 42.42
C TYR A 101 14.43 9.18 42.35
N GLU A 102 14.88 9.59 41.15
CA GLU A 102 16.08 10.42 40.98
C GLU A 102 15.80 11.90 41.23
N LEU A 103 14.62 12.39 40.81
CA LEU A 103 14.24 13.80 40.92
C LEU A 103 13.93 14.18 42.38
N MET A 104 14.60 15.21 42.87
CA MET A 104 14.33 15.82 44.17
C MET A 104 13.63 17.17 44.01
N ASP A 105 12.52 17.40 44.71
CA ASP A 105 11.91 18.73 44.80
C ASP A 105 12.76 19.64 45.71
N HIS A 106 13.63 20.42 45.08
CA HIS A 106 14.44 21.42 45.76
C HIS A 106 13.73 22.77 45.93
N ARG A 107 12.49 22.94 45.44
CA ARG A 107 11.70 24.20 45.48
C ARG A 107 12.42 25.43 44.93
N CYS A 108 13.43 25.20 44.07
CA CYS A 108 14.17 26.23 43.37
C CYS A 108 13.22 26.99 42.42
N THR A 109 13.33 28.33 42.36
CA THR A 109 12.52 29.14 41.42
C THR A 109 13.17 29.15 40.04
N HIS A 110 12.52 28.53 39.06
CA HIS A 110 13.08 28.39 37.71
C HIS A 110 13.22 29.74 36.97
N ASP A 111 14.23 29.83 36.09
CA ASP A 111 14.37 30.92 35.12
C ASP A 111 13.22 30.83 34.09
N ALA A 112 12.55 31.97 33.82
CA ALA A 112 11.33 32.02 33.00
C ALA A 112 11.51 31.61 31.53
N PHE A 113 12.77 31.54 31.05
CA PHE A 113 13.12 31.17 29.69
C PHE A 113 14.37 30.28 29.73
N LEU A 114 14.35 29.19 28.96
CA LEU A 114 15.56 28.44 28.64
C LEU A 114 16.40 29.25 27.63
N ASP A 115 17.66 29.51 27.95
CA ASP A 115 18.57 30.18 27.04
C ASP A 115 19.20 29.21 26.03
N ARG A 116 19.67 29.73 24.89
CA ARG A 116 20.24 28.91 23.79
C ARG A 116 21.52 28.15 24.20
N GLY A 117 22.29 28.67 25.14
CA GLY A 117 23.52 28.03 25.62
C GLY A 117 23.17 26.84 26.51
N ALA A 118 22.27 27.02 27.48
CA ALA A 118 21.74 25.95 28.31
C ALA A 118 21.00 24.87 27.50
N ALA A 119 20.24 25.25 26.48
CA ALA A 119 19.62 24.29 25.56
C ALA A 119 20.68 23.43 24.85
N MET A 120 21.78 24.03 24.38
CA MET A 120 22.90 23.31 23.76
C MET A 120 23.69 22.42 24.74
N GLN A 121 23.75 22.78 26.03
CA GLN A 121 24.33 21.96 27.09
C GLN A 121 23.43 20.75 27.42
N ALA A 122 22.11 20.96 27.45
CA ALA A 122 21.14 19.89 27.71
C ALA A 122 21.09 18.83 26.59
N VAL A 123 21.42 19.20 25.35
CA VAL A 123 21.47 18.28 24.19
C VAL A 123 22.33 17.04 24.48
N ASP A 124 23.53 17.20 25.05
CA ASP A 124 24.44 16.06 25.26
C ASP A 124 23.93 15.09 26.34
N LEU A 125 23.40 15.63 27.44
CA LEU A 125 22.75 14.83 28.48
C LEU A 125 21.50 14.11 27.95
N LEU A 126 20.66 14.81 27.20
CA LEU A 126 19.44 14.20 26.63
C LEU A 126 19.75 13.11 25.61
N LEU A 127 20.82 13.25 24.81
CA LEU A 127 21.29 12.18 23.92
C LEU A 127 21.79 10.98 24.71
N SER A 128 22.61 11.19 25.75
CA SER A 128 23.09 10.14 26.66
C SER A 128 21.94 9.38 27.34
N GLN A 129 20.95 10.10 27.88
CA GLN A 129 19.80 9.49 28.55
C GLN A 129 18.85 8.80 27.57
N ALA A 130 18.64 9.38 26.38
CA ALA A 130 17.82 8.76 25.33
C ALA A 130 18.44 7.45 24.80
N SER A 131 19.77 7.36 24.67
CA SER A 131 20.43 6.13 24.18
C SER A 131 20.33 4.95 25.15
N LYS A 132 20.00 5.19 26.43
CA LYS A 132 19.77 4.14 27.44
C LYS A 132 18.36 3.55 27.38
N LEU A 133 17.46 4.10 26.57
CA LEU A 133 16.07 3.64 26.44
C LEU A 133 15.81 3.06 25.04
N PRO A 134 15.10 1.92 24.93
CA PRO A 134 14.53 1.50 23.65
C PRO A 134 13.63 2.61 23.08
N ILE A 135 13.69 2.86 21.76
CA ILE A 135 12.92 3.96 21.13
C ILE A 135 11.41 3.89 21.40
N ARG A 136 10.85 2.66 21.52
CA ARG A 136 9.42 2.41 21.84
C ARG A 136 9.03 2.80 23.27
N GLU A 137 10.00 2.87 24.17
CA GLU A 137 9.83 3.35 25.55
C GLU A 137 10.08 4.86 25.62
N LEU A 138 11.11 5.36 24.93
CA LEU A 138 11.43 6.79 24.87
C LEU A 138 10.23 7.64 24.44
N ILE A 139 9.49 7.22 23.40
CA ILE A 139 8.28 7.95 22.93
C ILE A 139 7.13 8.01 23.96
N LYS A 140 7.20 7.25 25.05
CA LYS A 140 6.24 7.27 26.17
C LYS A 140 6.85 7.91 27.44
N HIS A 141 8.16 8.18 27.43
CA HIS A 141 8.92 8.64 28.58
C HIS A 141 8.90 10.18 28.70
N PRO A 142 8.90 10.77 29.92
CA PRO A 142 8.95 12.24 30.09
C PRO A 142 10.10 12.94 29.37
N LEU A 143 11.22 12.25 29.11
CA LEU A 143 12.36 12.76 28.33
C LEU A 143 11.95 13.24 26.93
N GLU A 144 10.96 12.62 26.28
CA GLU A 144 10.50 13.01 24.94
C GLU A 144 9.98 14.45 24.92
N LYS A 145 9.17 14.85 25.92
CA LYS A 145 8.70 16.23 26.08
C LYS A 145 9.83 17.21 26.37
N THR A 146 10.84 16.77 27.14
CA THR A 146 12.04 17.58 27.41
C THR A 146 12.87 17.78 26.14
N ILE A 147 12.98 16.75 25.29
CA ILE A 147 13.63 16.82 23.97
C ILE A 147 12.90 17.79 23.05
N GLU A 148 11.56 17.76 22.99
CA GLU A 148 10.78 18.74 22.21
C GLU A 148 10.94 20.18 22.75
N LYS A 149 10.86 20.37 24.08
CA LYS A 149 11.09 21.66 24.77
C LYS A 149 12.48 22.22 24.41
N VAL A 150 13.53 21.40 24.47
CA VAL A 150 14.91 21.80 24.09
C VAL A 150 15.03 22.08 22.59
N HIS A 151 14.49 21.22 21.72
CA HIS A 151 14.54 21.42 20.27
C HIS A 151 13.89 22.74 19.80
N SER A 152 12.84 23.20 20.51
CA SER A 152 12.18 24.48 20.22
C SER A 152 13.06 25.71 20.48
N VAL A 153 14.08 25.59 21.36
CA VAL A 153 14.95 26.69 21.81
C VAL A 153 16.33 26.64 21.17
N VAL A 154 16.84 25.44 20.88
CA VAL A 154 18.17 25.19 20.30
C VAL A 154 18.44 26.06 19.05
N PRO A 155 19.64 26.67 18.93
CA PRO A 155 19.97 27.58 17.84
C PRO A 155 19.94 26.90 16.46
N ARG A 156 18.99 27.31 15.62
CA ARG A 156 18.93 26.94 14.20
C ARG A 156 19.91 27.80 13.39
N LYS A 157 21.08 27.25 13.03
CA LYS A 157 21.99 27.87 12.04
C LYS A 157 21.33 27.87 10.65
N LYS A 158 21.60 28.90 9.85
CA LYS A 158 21.24 28.88 8.42
C LYS A 158 22.16 27.88 7.70
N PRO A 159 21.64 27.05 6.77
CA PRO A 159 22.50 26.15 5.99
C PRO A 159 23.50 26.97 5.17
N THR A 160 24.75 26.50 5.13
CA THR A 160 25.80 27.08 4.28
C THR A 160 25.59 26.69 2.82
N GLU A 161 26.26 27.38 1.90
CA GLU A 161 26.17 27.06 0.46
C GLU A 161 26.60 25.61 0.17
N ALA A 162 27.60 25.10 0.91
CA ALA A 162 28.03 23.70 0.81
C ALA A 162 26.94 22.71 1.26
N ILE A 163 26.21 23.01 2.35
CA ILE A 163 25.06 22.21 2.79
C ILE A 163 23.94 22.26 1.73
N LEU A 164 23.65 23.42 1.15
CA LEU A 164 22.63 23.56 0.09
C LEU A 164 23.01 22.75 -1.16
N ARG A 165 24.28 22.78 -1.58
CA ARG A 165 24.83 21.97 -2.67
C ARG A 165 24.69 20.47 -2.39
N ASN A 166 25.09 20.01 -1.20
CA ASN A 166 24.99 18.61 -0.79
C ASN A 166 23.54 18.13 -0.79
N ARG A 167 22.61 18.92 -0.23
CA ARG A 167 21.18 18.63 -0.24
C ARG A 167 20.62 18.47 -1.64
N GLU A 168 21.08 19.24 -2.63
CA GLU A 168 20.62 19.09 -4.00
C GLU A 168 21.21 17.85 -4.69
N ILE A 169 22.46 17.48 -4.38
CA ILE A 169 23.05 16.20 -4.79
C ILE A 169 22.22 15.03 -4.23
N TYR A 170 21.85 15.05 -2.95
CA TYR A 170 20.99 14.02 -2.35
C TYR A 170 19.61 13.95 -3.04
N ARG A 171 18.96 15.09 -3.32
CA ARG A 171 17.68 15.11 -4.04
C ARG A 171 17.78 14.61 -5.47
N THR A 172 18.87 14.93 -6.17
CA THR A 172 19.12 14.46 -7.54
C THR A 172 19.35 12.95 -7.55
N PHE A 173 20.15 12.43 -6.60
CA PHE A 173 20.35 11.00 -6.41
C PHE A 173 19.03 10.26 -6.14
N LEU A 174 18.24 10.69 -5.15
CA LEU A 174 16.97 10.05 -4.80
C LEU A 174 15.95 10.03 -5.96
N ARG A 175 15.96 11.06 -6.81
CA ARG A 175 15.09 11.17 -8.01
C ARG A 175 15.65 10.43 -9.23
N SER A 176 16.91 10.00 -9.21
CA SER A 176 17.55 9.35 -10.35
C SER A 176 16.92 7.97 -10.64
N PRO A 177 17.00 7.45 -11.88
CA PRO A 177 16.63 6.06 -12.15
C PRO A 177 17.53 5.10 -11.37
N ILE A 178 16.98 3.97 -10.93
CA ILE A 178 17.76 2.93 -10.25
C ILE A 178 18.58 2.17 -11.31
N ASN A 179 19.90 2.34 -11.29
CA ASN A 179 20.81 1.54 -12.09
C ASN A 179 20.93 0.14 -11.47
N PRO A 180 20.68 -0.96 -12.22
CA PRO A 180 20.81 -2.31 -11.69
C PRO A 180 22.21 -2.67 -11.18
N LEU A 181 23.27 -2.01 -11.64
CA LEU A 181 24.63 -2.25 -11.13
C LEU A 181 24.76 -1.82 -9.66
N ASP A 182 24.21 -0.67 -9.28
CA ASP A 182 24.27 -0.12 -7.92
C ASP A 182 23.66 -1.08 -6.89
N LEU A 183 22.62 -1.84 -7.28
CA LEU A 183 21.97 -2.89 -6.50
C LEU A 183 22.87 -4.12 -6.23
N PHE A 184 23.89 -4.36 -7.05
CA PHE A 184 24.88 -5.43 -6.84
C PHE A 184 26.13 -4.91 -6.15
N GLU A 185 26.61 -3.73 -6.54
CA GLU A 185 27.81 -3.10 -5.98
C GLU A 185 27.66 -2.78 -4.50
N CYS A 186 26.48 -2.35 -4.06
CA CYS A 186 26.22 -2.08 -2.64
C CYS A 186 26.41 -3.30 -1.73
N LEU A 187 26.20 -4.52 -2.25
CA LEU A 187 26.40 -5.77 -1.50
C LEU A 187 27.87 -6.10 -1.18
N GLN A 188 28.79 -5.35 -1.80
CA GLN A 188 30.25 -5.44 -1.69
C GLN A 188 30.85 -4.10 -1.19
N GLY A 189 30.02 -3.13 -0.82
CA GLY A 189 30.46 -1.79 -0.43
C GLY A 189 31.03 -0.94 -1.57
N TYR A 190 30.81 -1.33 -2.83
CA TYR A 190 31.24 -0.57 -4.00
C TYR A 190 30.18 0.44 -4.46
N GLY A 191 30.63 1.42 -5.25
CA GLY A 191 29.80 2.50 -5.76
C GLY A 191 29.16 3.34 -4.65
N ASN A 192 28.11 4.07 -5.03
CA ASN A 192 27.27 4.82 -4.10
C ASN A 192 28.06 5.88 -3.30
N GLU A 193 29.02 6.52 -3.95
CA GLU A 193 29.75 7.67 -3.45
C GLU A 193 29.21 8.93 -4.14
N LEU A 194 28.69 9.87 -3.36
CA LEU A 194 28.14 11.13 -3.89
C LEU A 194 29.21 12.23 -3.79
N LEU A 195 29.32 13.09 -4.81
CA LEU A 195 30.34 14.14 -4.90
C LEU A 195 30.05 15.37 -4.01
N VAL A 196 29.81 15.11 -2.72
CA VAL A 196 29.50 16.09 -1.68
C VAL A 196 30.72 16.90 -1.25
N SER A 197 30.49 18.10 -0.72
CA SER A 197 31.50 18.91 -0.04
C SER A 197 31.61 18.46 1.42
N PRO A 198 32.82 18.35 2.00
CA PRO A 198 32.95 18.18 3.44
C PRO A 198 32.38 19.40 4.16
N ILE A 199 31.62 19.17 5.23
CA ILE A 199 30.99 20.22 6.03
C ILE A 199 31.74 20.34 7.36
N PRO A 200 32.16 21.55 7.79
CA PRO A 200 32.75 21.75 9.11
C PRO A 200 31.76 21.37 10.21
N ARG A 201 32.23 20.60 11.22
CA ARG A 201 31.39 20.12 12.34
C ARG A 201 30.59 21.24 13.03
N GLU A 202 31.16 22.44 13.10
CA GLU A 202 30.49 23.59 13.71
C GLU A 202 29.24 24.04 12.93
N ASP A 203 29.23 23.92 11.60
CA ASP A 203 28.12 24.38 10.75
C ASP A 203 26.90 23.46 10.86
N ALA A 204 27.14 22.15 11.07
CA ALA A 204 26.13 21.11 11.21
C ALA A 204 26.06 20.49 12.63
N LEU A 205 26.45 21.24 13.67
CA LEU A 205 26.72 20.73 15.03
C LEU A 205 25.66 19.80 15.63
N LEU A 206 24.36 20.02 15.36
CA LEU A 206 23.28 19.16 15.86
C LEU A 206 23.22 17.80 15.14
N ALA A 207 23.41 17.80 13.83
CA ALA A 207 23.55 16.58 13.04
C ALA A 207 24.84 15.83 13.43
N ALA A 208 25.92 16.55 13.69
CA ALA A 208 27.18 15.99 14.19
C ALA A 208 27.14 15.43 15.62
N LYS A 209 26.02 15.65 16.34
CA LYS A 209 25.70 15.03 17.63
C LYS A 209 24.64 13.93 17.50
N GLY A 210 24.05 13.72 16.32
CA GLY A 210 22.93 12.80 16.12
C GLY A 210 21.57 13.31 16.63
N TRP A 211 21.44 14.61 16.92
CA TRP A 211 20.18 15.20 17.40
C TRP A 211 19.07 15.09 16.35
N HIS A 212 19.40 15.34 15.07
CA HIS A 212 18.41 15.24 14.00
C HIS A 212 18.02 13.78 13.74
N PHE A 213 18.97 12.83 13.80
CA PHE A 213 18.65 11.40 13.78
C PHE A 213 17.68 11.00 14.89
N LEU A 214 17.93 11.40 16.15
CA LEU A 214 17.04 11.09 17.28
C LEU A 214 15.64 11.69 17.07
N MET A 215 15.54 12.97 16.68
CA MET A 215 14.25 13.62 16.39
C MET A 215 13.48 12.88 15.28
N GLY A 216 14.16 12.51 14.19
CA GLY A 216 13.55 11.77 13.09
C GLY A 216 13.07 10.37 13.51
N TYR A 217 13.85 9.68 14.34
CA TYR A 217 13.50 8.36 14.84
C TYR A 217 12.32 8.40 15.82
N ILE A 218 12.28 9.40 16.71
CA ILE A 218 11.11 9.68 17.57
C ILE A 218 9.85 9.90 16.71
N SER A 219 9.89 10.78 15.69
CA SER A 219 8.74 11.03 14.82
C SER A 219 8.28 9.79 14.04
N LEU A 220 9.22 9.02 13.46
CA LEU A 220 8.88 7.78 12.74
C LEU A 220 8.27 6.72 13.67
N THR A 221 8.85 6.53 14.86
CA THR A 221 8.35 5.56 15.84
C THR A 221 7.01 6.01 16.43
N LYS A 222 6.80 7.31 16.70
CA LYS A 222 5.49 7.87 17.08
C LYS A 222 4.43 7.45 16.08
N PHE A 223 4.61 7.76 14.79
CA PHE A 223 3.66 7.38 13.74
C PHE A 223 3.41 5.87 13.68
N ARG A 224 4.48 5.07 13.61
CA ARG A 224 4.38 3.59 13.55
C ARG A 224 3.68 2.99 14.78
N SER A 225 3.77 3.61 15.96
CA SER A 225 3.12 3.15 17.19
C SER A 225 1.63 3.48 17.31
N GLN A 226 1.08 4.34 16.45
CA GLN A 226 -0.33 4.71 16.48
C GLN A 226 -1.21 3.53 16.04
N LYS A 227 -2.26 3.22 16.80
CA LYS A 227 -3.32 2.28 16.38
C LYS A 227 -4.19 2.96 15.32
N ARG A 228 -4.07 2.53 14.07
CA ARG A 228 -4.81 3.09 12.92
C ARG A 228 -5.97 2.18 12.51
N THR A 229 -7.19 2.71 12.51
CA THR A 229 -8.40 2.04 11.98
C THR A 229 -8.86 2.62 10.65
N GLY A 230 -8.11 3.58 10.10
CA GLY A 230 -8.38 4.29 8.86
C GLY A 230 -7.23 5.23 8.49
N PRO A 231 -7.37 5.99 7.38
CA PRO A 231 -6.38 6.97 6.93
C PRO A 231 -5.98 7.93 8.05
N THR A 232 -4.68 8.09 8.27
CA THR A 232 -4.11 8.99 9.30
C THR A 232 -3.17 9.99 8.64
N ALA A 233 -3.07 11.21 9.20
CA ALA A 233 -2.19 12.24 8.67
C ALA A 233 -0.71 11.81 8.76
N THR A 234 0.04 11.94 7.66
CA THR A 234 1.44 11.49 7.56
C THR A 234 2.46 12.55 7.97
N GLU A 235 2.04 13.61 8.66
CA GLU A 235 2.88 14.75 9.06
C GLU A 235 4.08 14.34 9.92
N ASP A 236 3.91 13.35 10.80
CA ASP A 236 5.01 12.75 11.58
C ASP A 236 6.05 12.06 10.68
N VAL A 237 5.61 11.39 9.60
CA VAL A 237 6.50 10.71 8.66
C VAL A 237 7.25 11.72 7.79
N ASP A 238 6.57 12.78 7.35
CA ASP A 238 7.20 13.89 6.62
C ASP A 238 8.20 14.66 7.50
N THR A 239 7.88 14.80 8.79
CA THR A 239 8.79 15.36 9.80
C THR A 239 10.02 14.46 10.01
N ALA A 240 9.83 13.13 10.06
CA ALA A 240 10.93 12.17 10.15
C ALA A 240 11.86 12.24 8.94
N ILE A 241 11.31 12.23 7.72
CA ILE A 241 12.06 12.41 6.47
C ILE A 241 12.85 13.73 6.50
N ALA A 242 12.22 14.83 6.93
CA ALA A 242 12.88 16.12 7.01
C ALA A 242 14.03 16.15 8.03
N PHE A 243 13.92 15.42 9.15
CA PHE A 243 14.99 15.31 10.14
C PHE A 243 16.12 14.39 9.70
N PHE A 244 15.85 13.22 9.11
CA PHE A 244 16.92 12.37 8.56
C PHE A 244 17.70 13.09 7.44
N MET A 245 17.01 13.82 6.56
CA MET A 245 17.66 14.67 5.54
C MET A 245 18.50 15.82 6.15
N GLN A 246 18.18 16.29 7.36
CA GLN A 246 18.99 17.26 8.10
C GLN A 246 20.15 16.62 8.89
N ASP A 247 20.11 15.32 9.16
CA ASP A 247 21.23 14.60 9.80
C ASP A 247 22.36 14.30 8.80
N LEU A 248 21.99 14.12 7.52
CA LEU A 248 22.90 14.02 6.36
C LEU A 248 23.58 15.35 5.98
N ASP A 249 23.24 16.48 6.63
CA ASP A 249 23.95 17.76 6.44
C ASP A 249 25.38 17.73 7.00
N ASP A 250 25.67 16.85 7.96
CA ASP A 250 26.97 16.69 8.61
C ASP A 250 27.88 15.71 7.85
N SER A 251 27.37 14.50 7.57
CA SER A 251 28.05 13.50 6.74
C SER A 251 27.03 12.61 6.04
N MET A 252 27.33 12.22 4.80
CA MET A 252 26.57 11.21 4.05
C MET A 252 26.88 9.77 4.49
N ASP A 253 27.92 9.54 5.29
CA ASP A 253 28.44 8.19 5.58
C ASP A 253 27.67 7.45 6.69
N LYS A 254 26.61 8.07 7.21
CA LYS A 254 25.74 7.55 8.27
C LYS A 254 24.75 6.54 7.72
N TRP A 255 25.17 5.28 7.59
CA TRP A 255 24.34 4.19 7.07
C TRP A 255 22.99 4.04 7.81
N GLU A 256 22.96 4.22 9.14
CA GLU A 256 21.72 4.17 9.92
C GLU A 256 20.72 5.28 9.54
N THR A 257 21.22 6.47 9.19
CA THR A 257 20.36 7.59 8.77
C THR A 257 19.71 7.30 7.42
N TRP A 258 20.47 6.74 6.47
CA TRP A 258 19.91 6.26 5.20
C TRP A 258 18.91 5.11 5.40
N PHE A 259 19.19 4.17 6.30
CA PHE A 259 18.27 3.08 6.60
C PHE A 259 16.94 3.57 7.19
N ARG A 260 16.98 4.43 8.22
CA ARG A 260 15.74 4.99 8.82
C ARG A 260 15.00 5.95 7.87
N LEU A 261 15.71 6.62 6.95
CA LEU A 261 15.11 7.37 5.84
C LEU A 261 14.41 6.46 4.82
N ALA A 262 15.00 5.31 4.47
CA ALA A 262 14.36 4.31 3.61
C ALA A 262 13.04 3.81 4.23
N GLN A 263 13.09 3.44 5.50
CA GLN A 263 11.92 3.03 6.29
C GLN A 263 10.82 4.10 6.36
N ALA A 264 11.18 5.39 6.46
CA ALA A 264 10.22 6.48 6.44
C ALA A 264 9.56 6.64 5.06
N TYR A 265 10.31 6.48 3.97
CA TYR A 265 9.73 6.42 2.63
C TYR A 265 8.81 5.21 2.44
N ASP A 266 9.17 4.04 2.96
CA ASP A 266 8.32 2.85 2.91
C ASP A 266 7.00 3.06 3.65
N THR A 267 7.03 3.53 4.89
CA THR A 267 5.79 3.86 5.62
C THR A 267 4.93 4.89 4.87
N LYS A 268 5.53 5.82 4.10
CA LYS A 268 4.79 6.74 3.24
C LYS A 268 4.19 6.08 1.98
N ILE A 269 4.84 5.05 1.43
CA ILE A 269 4.29 4.20 0.36
C ILE A 269 3.09 3.41 0.88
N GLU A 270 3.25 2.73 2.02
CA GLU A 270 2.22 1.90 2.64
C GLU A 270 0.93 2.68 2.90
N GLU A 271 1.01 3.80 3.63
CA GLU A 271 -0.15 4.65 3.92
C GLU A 271 -0.79 5.26 2.65
N SER A 272 0.00 5.41 1.57
CA SER A 272 -0.51 5.88 0.28
C SER A 272 -1.32 4.82 -0.49
N VAL A 273 -1.25 3.54 -0.12
CA VAL A 273 -1.87 2.43 -0.86
C VAL A 273 -2.66 1.45 0.01
N VAL A 274 -2.64 1.57 1.34
CA VAL A 274 -3.32 0.61 2.23
C VAL A 274 -4.81 0.89 2.42
N TRP A 275 -5.24 2.15 2.27
CA TRP A 275 -6.64 2.57 2.57
C TRP A 275 -7.50 2.89 1.34
N SER A 276 -6.88 3.18 0.18
CA SER A 276 -7.60 3.58 -1.05
C SER A 276 -6.76 3.28 -2.29
N ALA A 277 -7.41 2.77 -3.34
CA ALA A 277 -6.82 2.57 -4.67
C ALA A 277 -6.65 3.89 -5.46
N GLU A 278 -7.10 5.03 -4.93
CA GLU A 278 -7.10 6.32 -5.66
C GLU A 278 -5.71 6.72 -6.16
N LYS A 279 -4.68 6.66 -5.30
CA LYS A 279 -3.31 6.97 -5.72
C LYS A 279 -2.76 5.95 -6.72
N LEU A 280 -3.15 4.68 -6.61
CA LEU A 280 -2.77 3.64 -7.58
C LEU A 280 -3.37 3.92 -8.97
N ASN A 281 -4.63 4.38 -9.02
CA ASN A 281 -5.36 4.62 -10.26
C ASN A 281 -5.05 5.99 -10.90
N ASN A 282 -4.84 7.04 -10.09
CA ASN A 282 -4.75 8.43 -10.57
C ASN A 282 -3.36 9.07 -10.41
N SER A 283 -2.47 8.51 -9.57
CA SER A 283 -1.22 9.18 -9.15
C SER A 283 -0.07 8.20 -8.91
N MET A 284 -0.02 7.11 -9.69
CA MET A 284 0.98 6.05 -9.53
C MET A 284 2.42 6.60 -9.59
N GLY A 285 2.67 7.63 -10.40
CA GLY A 285 3.98 8.29 -10.52
C GLY A 285 4.54 8.81 -9.18
N ASP A 286 3.68 9.33 -8.30
CA ASP A 286 4.12 9.79 -6.96
C ASP A 286 4.58 8.61 -6.10
N VAL A 287 3.85 7.49 -6.16
CA VAL A 287 4.17 6.25 -5.43
C VAL A 287 5.41 5.58 -6.00
N VAL A 288 5.64 5.67 -7.32
CA VAL A 288 6.87 5.25 -8.00
C VAL A 288 8.07 6.11 -7.58
N GLY A 289 7.89 7.42 -7.47
CA GLY A 289 8.91 8.34 -6.95
C GLY A 289 9.32 8.01 -5.51
N LEU A 290 8.35 7.71 -4.63
CA LEU A 290 8.64 7.25 -3.27
C LEU A 290 9.39 5.91 -3.25
N GLN A 291 9.03 4.96 -4.12
CA GLN A 291 9.75 3.69 -4.25
C GLN A 291 11.21 3.87 -4.68
N ARG A 292 11.48 4.77 -5.64
CA ARG A 292 12.85 5.11 -6.05
C ARG A 292 13.64 5.70 -4.88
N ASN A 293 13.06 6.65 -4.13
CA ASN A 293 13.70 7.22 -2.95
C ASN A 293 14.06 6.12 -1.91
N ALA A 294 13.12 5.23 -1.59
CA ALA A 294 13.33 4.14 -0.63
C ALA A 294 14.45 3.19 -1.08
N ILE A 295 14.43 2.74 -2.34
CA ILE A 295 15.43 1.82 -2.89
C ILE A 295 16.82 2.46 -2.90
N HIS A 296 16.94 3.72 -3.33
CA HIS A 296 18.22 4.46 -3.27
C HIS A 296 18.75 4.61 -1.84
N CYS A 297 17.87 4.85 -0.87
CA CYS A 297 18.26 4.87 0.54
C CYS A 297 18.75 3.51 1.04
N TYR A 298 18.10 2.40 0.66
CA TYR A 298 18.57 1.05 1.01
C TYR A 298 19.89 0.67 0.33
N ILE A 299 20.09 1.03 -0.94
CA ILE A 299 21.35 0.86 -1.65
C ILE A 299 22.48 1.57 -0.89
N MET A 300 22.28 2.85 -0.58
CA MET A 300 23.24 3.69 0.15
C MET A 300 23.53 3.13 1.56
N ALA A 301 22.49 2.78 2.31
CA ALA A 301 22.60 2.17 3.62
C ALA A 301 23.39 0.84 3.57
N THR A 302 23.09 -0.03 2.59
CA THR A 302 23.78 -1.32 2.44
C THR A 302 25.25 -1.15 2.08
N ALA A 303 25.57 -0.24 1.15
CA ALA A 303 26.95 0.03 0.73
C ALA A 303 27.78 0.61 1.89
N LEU A 304 27.23 1.58 2.63
CA LEU A 304 27.90 2.18 3.78
C LEU A 304 28.02 1.20 4.95
N ALA A 305 26.97 0.44 5.26
CA ALA A 305 27.00 -0.59 6.29
C ALA A 305 28.11 -1.63 6.02
N PHE A 306 28.28 -2.07 4.78
CA PHE A 306 29.38 -2.97 4.41
C PHE A 306 30.77 -2.36 4.68
N ARG A 307 30.92 -1.03 4.49
CA ARG A 307 32.18 -0.30 4.69
C ARG A 307 32.46 0.08 6.14
N SER A 308 31.44 0.36 6.96
CA SER A 308 31.60 1.06 8.25
C SER A 308 30.77 0.54 9.43
N ALA A 309 29.98 -0.53 9.28
CA ALA A 309 29.23 -1.10 10.40
C ALA A 309 30.16 -1.70 11.46
N GLU A 310 29.91 -1.36 12.74
CA GLU A 310 30.64 -1.93 13.87
C GLU A 310 30.27 -3.41 14.11
N LEU A 311 31.23 -4.21 14.55
CA LEU A 311 31.02 -5.62 14.91
C LEU A 311 30.39 -5.76 16.31
N ARG A 312 29.19 -5.20 16.51
CA ARG A 312 28.40 -5.30 17.76
C ARG A 312 27.06 -5.98 17.53
N PHE A 313 26.48 -6.55 18.60
CA PHE A 313 25.20 -7.27 18.55
C PHE A 313 24.04 -6.37 18.06
N GLU A 314 23.88 -5.18 18.64
CA GLU A 314 22.87 -4.19 18.22
C GLU A 314 23.00 -3.82 16.74
N THR A 315 24.23 -3.71 16.24
CA THR A 315 24.51 -3.47 14.83
C THR A 315 24.06 -4.66 13.97
N SER A 316 24.34 -5.89 14.42
CA SER A 316 23.88 -7.12 13.74
C SER A 316 22.36 -7.21 13.64
N GLU A 317 21.61 -6.79 14.67
CA GLU A 317 20.14 -6.73 14.61
C GLU A 317 19.65 -5.69 13.59
N LYS A 318 20.22 -4.47 13.60
CA LYS A 318 19.88 -3.42 12.62
C LYS A 318 20.25 -3.81 11.18
N LEU A 319 21.35 -4.54 10.97
CA LEU A 319 21.73 -5.08 9.66
C LEU A 319 20.75 -6.15 9.19
N THR A 320 20.24 -6.98 10.11
CA THR A 320 19.20 -7.97 9.83
C THR A 320 17.90 -7.30 9.41
N GLU A 321 17.48 -6.26 10.12
CA GLU A 321 16.34 -5.38 9.77
C GLU A 321 16.54 -4.76 8.37
N LEU A 322 17.71 -4.16 8.11
CA LEU A 322 18.07 -3.56 6.82
C LEU A 322 17.97 -4.56 5.65
N TYR A 323 18.50 -5.78 5.80
CA TYR A 323 18.43 -6.78 4.74
C TYR A 323 17.00 -7.29 4.52
N ALA A 324 16.21 -7.46 5.58
CA ALA A 324 14.80 -7.87 5.47
C ALA A 324 13.95 -6.81 4.76
N ASP A 325 14.04 -5.55 5.20
CA ASP A 325 13.30 -4.42 4.63
C ASP A 325 13.67 -4.19 3.16
N PHE A 326 14.97 -4.21 2.83
CA PHE A 326 15.43 -4.03 1.46
C PHE A 326 14.96 -5.18 0.55
N ALA A 327 15.04 -6.43 1.04
CA ALA A 327 14.54 -7.59 0.31
C ALA A 327 13.02 -7.50 0.04
N LEU A 328 12.25 -7.07 1.04
CA LEU A 328 10.82 -6.84 0.98
C LEU A 328 10.47 -5.70 0.02
N ARG A 329 11.23 -4.60 0.03
CA ARG A 329 11.05 -3.46 -0.88
C ARG A 329 11.22 -3.87 -2.33
N LEU A 330 12.34 -4.52 -2.64
CA LEU A 330 12.65 -5.04 -3.98
C LEU A 330 11.61 -6.06 -4.44
N TYR A 331 11.24 -7.00 -3.56
CA TYR A 331 10.18 -7.96 -3.87
C TYR A 331 8.89 -7.19 -4.17
N SER A 332 8.43 -6.33 -3.27
CA SER A 332 7.16 -5.63 -3.39
C SER A 332 7.06 -4.76 -4.64
N SER A 333 8.12 -4.03 -4.99
CA SER A 333 8.19 -3.21 -6.21
C SER A 333 8.20 -4.03 -7.50
N SER A 334 8.62 -5.30 -7.45
CA SER A 334 8.60 -6.21 -8.61
C SER A 334 7.25 -6.86 -8.91
N ARG A 335 6.20 -6.56 -8.13
CA ARG A 335 4.87 -7.18 -8.26
C ARG A 335 3.80 -6.10 -8.34
N GLU A 336 2.64 -6.45 -8.88
CA GLU A 336 1.43 -5.64 -8.76
C GLU A 336 1.14 -5.23 -7.30
N PRO A 337 0.59 -4.01 -7.06
CA PRO A 337 0.19 -3.02 -8.07
C PRO A 337 1.36 -2.20 -8.66
N PHE A 338 2.60 -2.38 -8.20
CA PHE A 338 3.74 -1.55 -8.61
C PHE A 338 4.45 -2.01 -9.89
N ASN A 339 4.34 -3.29 -10.22
CA ASN A 339 4.71 -3.93 -11.50
C ASN A 339 6.00 -3.38 -12.14
N MET A 340 7.12 -3.41 -11.41
CA MET A 340 8.46 -2.96 -11.84
C MET A 340 8.60 -1.47 -12.20
N LEU A 341 7.56 -0.64 -12.09
CA LEU A 341 7.58 0.78 -12.52
C LEU A 341 8.70 1.61 -11.87
N ALA A 342 9.12 1.28 -10.64
CA ALA A 342 10.28 1.89 -9.98
C ALA A 342 11.59 1.76 -10.79
N PHE A 343 11.75 0.64 -11.48
CA PHE A 343 12.93 0.29 -12.30
C PHE A 343 12.74 0.60 -13.80
N GLY A 344 11.57 1.11 -14.20
CA GLY A 344 11.28 1.54 -15.57
C GLY A 344 12.13 2.75 -15.99
N LEU A 345 12.44 2.82 -17.28
CA LEU A 345 13.34 3.82 -17.90
C LEU A 345 12.67 4.54 -19.09
N ASP A 346 11.35 4.46 -19.20
CA ASP A 346 10.61 4.83 -20.41
C ASP A 346 10.50 6.35 -20.61
N GLU A 347 10.77 7.11 -19.55
CA GLU A 347 10.90 8.58 -19.56
C GLU A 347 12.35 9.05 -19.83
N LEU A 348 13.31 8.12 -20.01
CA LEU A 348 14.75 8.40 -19.99
C LEU A 348 15.44 7.91 -21.26
N GLU A 349 15.42 8.76 -22.29
CA GLU A 349 16.18 8.57 -23.52
C GLU A 349 17.54 9.28 -23.47
N LYS A 350 18.59 8.56 -23.87
CA LYS A 350 19.91 9.11 -24.21
C LYS A 350 20.06 9.15 -25.73
N PHE A 351 20.49 10.28 -26.26
CA PHE A 351 20.86 10.40 -27.67
C PHE A 351 22.29 9.91 -27.88
N LEU A 352 22.47 9.01 -28.85
CA LEU A 352 23.75 8.46 -29.27
C LEU A 352 24.03 8.92 -30.71
N SER A 353 25.20 9.50 -30.95
CA SER A 353 25.67 9.78 -32.31
C SER A 353 26.37 8.54 -32.87
N LEU A 354 25.68 7.82 -33.75
CA LEU A 354 26.24 6.70 -34.52
C LEU A 354 26.72 7.19 -35.89
N PRO A 355 27.61 6.46 -36.59
CA PRO A 355 28.01 6.80 -37.97
C PRO A 355 26.83 6.85 -38.95
N THR A 356 25.74 6.15 -38.65
CA THR A 356 24.49 6.10 -39.43
C THR A 356 23.50 7.22 -39.10
N GLY A 357 23.71 7.98 -38.02
CA GLY A 357 22.81 9.06 -37.59
C GLY A 357 22.69 9.17 -36.07
N MET A 358 21.73 9.97 -35.60
CA MET A 358 21.45 10.10 -34.16
C MET A 358 20.39 9.06 -33.75
N ALA A 359 20.81 8.07 -32.96
CA ALA A 359 19.93 7.06 -32.37
C ALA A 359 19.48 7.46 -30.96
N ARG A 360 18.37 6.90 -30.51
CA ARG A 360 17.89 6.97 -29.11
C ARG A 360 18.15 5.63 -28.44
N SER A 361 18.62 5.66 -27.20
CA SER A 361 18.84 4.46 -26.40
C SER A 361 18.57 4.73 -24.93
N LYS A 362 18.20 3.70 -24.16
CA LYS A 362 18.11 3.80 -22.70
C LYS A 362 19.52 3.95 -22.11
N PRO A 363 19.70 4.68 -20.99
CA PRO A 363 21.03 4.95 -20.43
C PRO A 363 21.76 3.70 -19.93
N PHE A 364 21.01 2.67 -19.53
CA PHE A 364 21.45 1.35 -19.12
C PHE A 364 20.29 0.34 -19.26
N PRO A 365 20.54 -0.99 -19.24
CA PRO A 365 19.46 -1.98 -19.23
C PRO A 365 18.61 -1.89 -17.95
N PRO A 366 17.27 -1.95 -18.01
CA PRO A 366 16.41 -1.94 -16.83
C PRO A 366 16.53 -3.24 -16.02
N LEU A 367 16.15 -3.19 -14.74
CA LEU A 367 16.07 -4.40 -13.90
C LEU A 367 14.98 -5.34 -14.44
N ARG A 368 15.24 -6.65 -14.46
CA ARG A 368 14.25 -7.68 -14.82
C ARG A 368 13.63 -8.32 -13.57
N CYS A 369 12.38 -8.80 -13.68
CA CYS A 369 11.62 -9.43 -12.60
C CYS A 369 12.41 -10.55 -11.89
N TYR A 370 12.92 -11.53 -12.64
CA TYR A 370 13.75 -12.62 -12.10
C TYR A 370 14.99 -12.13 -11.34
N THR A 371 15.62 -11.05 -11.81
CA THR A 371 16.78 -10.44 -11.16
C THR A 371 16.41 -9.80 -9.83
N ALA A 372 15.26 -9.12 -9.75
CA ALA A 372 14.74 -8.57 -8.50
C ALA A 372 14.46 -9.68 -7.48
N TRP A 373 13.78 -10.76 -7.87
CA TRP A 373 13.51 -11.90 -6.98
C TRP A 373 14.78 -12.61 -6.51
N LYS A 374 15.78 -12.74 -7.39
CA LYS A 374 17.09 -13.30 -7.04
C LYS A 374 17.83 -12.43 -6.01
N LEU A 375 17.74 -11.11 -6.12
CA LEU A 375 18.33 -10.18 -5.16
C LEU A 375 17.58 -10.22 -3.81
N SER A 376 16.25 -10.21 -3.81
CA SER A 376 15.44 -10.45 -2.61
C SER A 376 15.78 -11.78 -1.93
N ARG A 377 15.90 -12.89 -2.68
CA ARG A 377 16.34 -14.21 -2.15
C ARG A 377 17.68 -14.13 -1.42
N LEU A 378 18.65 -13.39 -1.97
CA LEU A 378 19.97 -13.22 -1.36
C LEU A 378 19.90 -12.40 -0.07
N LEU A 379 19.16 -11.30 -0.07
CA LEU A 379 18.99 -10.44 1.09
C LEU A 379 18.17 -11.12 2.20
N PHE A 380 17.10 -11.86 1.88
CA PHE A 380 16.39 -12.70 2.86
C PHE A 380 17.29 -13.76 3.49
N ARG A 381 18.21 -14.38 2.73
CA ARG A 381 19.18 -15.32 3.30
C ARG A 381 20.13 -14.63 4.30
N ARG A 382 20.65 -13.44 3.98
CA ARG A 382 21.44 -12.63 4.92
C ARG A 382 20.65 -12.23 6.18
N ALA A 383 19.36 -11.93 6.05
CA ALA A 383 18.50 -11.65 7.21
C ALA A 383 18.26 -12.91 8.07
N ILE A 384 18.07 -14.08 7.45
CA ILE A 384 17.89 -15.37 8.15
C ILE A 384 19.16 -15.77 8.93
N GLU A 385 20.36 -15.40 8.47
CA GLU A 385 21.60 -15.61 9.21
C GLU A 385 21.60 -14.89 10.57
N GLY A 386 21.02 -13.68 10.64
CA GLY A 386 20.88 -12.91 11.89
C GLY A 386 19.65 -13.28 12.73
N ARG A 387 18.54 -13.68 12.09
CA ARG A 387 17.29 -14.07 12.77
C ARG A 387 16.71 -15.39 12.22
N PRO A 388 17.35 -16.54 12.51
CA PRO A 388 17.01 -17.82 11.91
C PRO A 388 15.62 -18.35 12.29
N ASN A 389 15.07 -17.88 13.41
CA ASN A 389 13.79 -18.34 13.95
C ASN A 389 12.57 -17.48 13.53
N SER A 390 12.73 -16.52 12.61
CA SER A 390 11.59 -15.75 12.09
C SER A 390 10.86 -16.54 10.99
N TRP A 391 9.63 -16.96 11.30
CA TRP A 391 8.75 -17.63 10.36
C TRP A 391 8.53 -16.79 9.08
N THR A 392 8.37 -15.47 9.22
CA THR A 392 8.15 -14.54 8.10
C THR A 392 9.33 -14.38 7.16
N LEU A 393 10.59 -14.43 7.65
CA LEU A 393 11.74 -14.40 6.74
C LEU A 393 11.82 -15.66 5.88
N HIS A 394 11.57 -16.84 6.45
CA HIS A 394 11.49 -18.10 5.69
C HIS A 394 10.29 -18.12 4.73
N TYR A 395 9.17 -17.56 5.17
CA TYR A 395 7.96 -17.39 4.37
C TYR A 395 8.23 -16.49 3.16
N MET A 396 8.76 -15.27 3.37
CA MET A 396 9.21 -14.35 2.32
C MET A 396 10.21 -14.97 1.35
N LEU A 397 11.20 -15.71 1.86
CA LEU A 397 12.16 -16.46 1.05
C LEU A 397 11.43 -17.48 0.16
N SER A 398 10.44 -18.19 0.68
CA SER A 398 9.67 -19.19 -0.08
C SER A 398 8.91 -18.59 -1.28
N LYS A 399 8.38 -17.35 -1.17
CA LYS A 399 7.81 -16.61 -2.32
C LYS A 399 8.80 -16.43 -3.44
N CYS A 400 10.02 -16.01 -3.07
CA CYS A 400 11.07 -15.63 -3.99
C CYS A 400 11.56 -16.88 -4.70
N LEU A 401 11.73 -17.97 -3.95
CA LEU A 401 12.02 -19.29 -4.49
C LEU A 401 10.91 -19.78 -5.43
N TRP A 402 9.63 -19.67 -5.04
CA TRP A 402 8.50 -20.06 -5.90
C TRP A 402 8.47 -19.25 -7.19
N LYS A 403 8.59 -17.92 -7.15
CA LYS A 403 8.61 -17.13 -8.40
C LYS A 403 9.84 -17.37 -9.26
N MET A 404 10.99 -17.62 -8.67
CA MET A 404 12.15 -18.06 -9.45
C MET A 404 12.01 -19.50 -10.00
N HIS A 405 11.17 -20.33 -9.38
CA HIS A 405 10.87 -21.68 -9.87
C HIS A 405 9.92 -21.64 -11.06
N THR A 406 8.84 -20.84 -10.97
CA THR A 406 7.81 -20.73 -12.02
C THR A 406 8.16 -19.77 -13.16
N ALA A 407 9.22 -18.97 -13.03
CA ALA A 407 9.73 -18.12 -14.09
C ALA A 407 10.04 -18.91 -15.37
N THR A 408 9.70 -18.32 -16.53
CA THR A 408 9.93 -18.94 -17.85
C THR A 408 11.41 -19.07 -18.16
N ASP A 409 11.80 -19.97 -19.08
CA ASP A 409 13.22 -20.12 -19.45
C ASP A 409 13.84 -18.84 -20.02
N GLN A 410 13.03 -18.00 -20.68
CA GLN A 410 13.43 -16.68 -21.17
C GLN A 410 13.69 -15.71 -20.02
N GLU A 411 12.80 -15.61 -19.03
CA GLU A 411 13.01 -14.79 -17.82
C GLU A 411 14.28 -15.21 -17.05
N ARG A 412 14.55 -16.52 -17.00
CA ARG A 412 15.73 -17.10 -16.37
C ARG A 412 17.03 -16.91 -17.16
N ASN A 413 16.95 -16.46 -18.43
CA ASN A 413 18.05 -16.54 -19.41
C ASN A 413 18.68 -17.95 -19.45
N HIS A 414 17.85 -18.99 -19.54
CA HIS A 414 18.22 -20.42 -19.55
C HIS A 414 19.04 -20.91 -18.34
N LYS A 415 19.07 -20.16 -17.23
CA LYS A 415 19.74 -20.59 -15.99
C LYS A 415 18.79 -21.46 -15.17
N PRO A 416 19.29 -22.51 -14.50
CA PRO A 416 18.44 -23.35 -13.65
C PRO A 416 17.81 -22.51 -12.53
N GLY A 417 16.49 -22.67 -12.36
CA GLY A 417 15.75 -22.13 -11.22
C GLY A 417 16.09 -22.86 -9.91
N PRO A 418 15.57 -22.40 -8.76
CA PRO A 418 15.54 -23.18 -7.53
C PRO A 418 14.84 -24.53 -7.74
N SER A 419 15.16 -25.52 -6.92
CA SER A 419 14.47 -26.82 -6.96
C SER A 419 13.14 -26.80 -6.18
N VAL A 420 12.20 -27.68 -6.55
CA VAL A 420 10.99 -28.00 -5.78
C VAL A 420 11.30 -28.17 -4.28
N LYS A 421 12.38 -28.90 -3.96
CA LYS A 421 12.83 -29.14 -2.58
C LYS A 421 13.26 -27.86 -1.86
N GLU A 422 13.92 -26.91 -2.53
CA GLU A 422 14.25 -25.61 -1.91
C GLU A 422 12.98 -24.82 -1.56
N VAL A 423 11.97 -24.82 -2.44
CA VAL A 423 10.69 -24.12 -2.21
C VAL A 423 9.95 -24.74 -1.01
N LEU A 424 9.78 -26.06 -1.02
CA LEU A 424 9.05 -26.78 0.03
C LEU A 424 9.77 -26.70 1.39
N ASN A 425 11.10 -26.83 1.42
CA ASN A 425 11.87 -26.70 2.66
C ASN A 425 11.66 -25.33 3.33
N ALA A 426 11.68 -24.23 2.56
CA ALA A 426 11.46 -22.89 3.11
C ALA A 426 10.06 -22.74 3.72
N LEU A 427 9.03 -23.34 3.10
CA LEU A 427 7.66 -23.37 3.64
C LEU A 427 7.53 -24.27 4.88
N HIS A 428 8.20 -25.41 4.89
CA HIS A 428 8.24 -26.30 6.04
C HIS A 428 8.89 -25.61 7.24
N THR A 429 10.03 -24.95 7.05
CA THR A 429 10.67 -24.15 8.10
C THR A 429 9.81 -22.98 8.55
N ALA A 430 9.12 -22.29 7.64
CA ALA A 430 8.16 -21.24 8.02
C ALA A 430 7.00 -21.78 8.87
N ILE A 431 6.47 -22.97 8.57
CA ILE A 431 5.41 -23.62 9.35
C ILE A 431 5.94 -24.12 10.72
N ASP A 432 7.12 -24.74 10.75
CA ASP A 432 7.74 -25.26 11.97
C ASP A 432 8.12 -24.16 12.97
N LEU A 433 8.27 -22.92 12.51
CA LEU A 433 8.60 -21.72 13.31
C LEU A 433 7.39 -20.86 13.71
N LEU A 434 6.16 -21.27 13.38
CA LEU A 434 4.97 -20.52 13.79
C LEU A 434 4.82 -20.50 15.32
N PRO A 435 4.43 -19.36 15.93
CA PRO A 435 4.26 -19.25 17.37
C PRO A 435 3.18 -20.22 17.89
N ASP A 436 3.51 -20.92 18.98
CA ASP A 436 2.71 -22.02 19.48
C ASP A 436 1.43 -21.51 20.18
N LYS A 437 0.32 -22.25 20.07
CA LYS A 437 -0.99 -21.83 20.63
C LYS A 437 -1.03 -21.79 22.16
N LYS A 438 0.05 -22.17 22.83
CA LYS A 438 0.15 -22.28 24.30
C LYS A 438 0.67 -21.00 24.97
N ASP A 439 1.39 -20.15 24.27
CA ASP A 439 2.09 -19.01 24.88
C ASP A 439 1.20 -17.77 25.07
N GLY A 440 -0.01 -17.78 24.52
CA GLY A 440 -1.03 -16.76 24.72
C GLY A 440 -2.16 -17.21 25.65
N LYS A 441 -2.42 -16.44 26.72
CA LYS A 441 -3.64 -16.59 27.56
C LYS A 441 -4.93 -16.17 26.83
N GLU A 442 -4.83 -15.61 25.64
CA GLU A 442 -5.94 -15.19 24.80
C GLU A 442 -6.02 -16.05 23.54
N LYS A 443 -7.24 -16.27 23.04
CA LYS A 443 -7.52 -17.08 21.84
C LYS A 443 -7.10 -16.33 20.56
N ARG A 444 -5.79 -16.14 20.33
CA ARG A 444 -5.27 -15.61 19.05
C ARG A 444 -5.75 -16.51 17.91
N GLU A 445 -6.17 -15.91 16.81
CA GLU A 445 -6.51 -16.66 15.60
C GLU A 445 -5.26 -17.37 15.06
N PRO A 446 -5.40 -18.56 14.44
CA PRO A 446 -4.25 -19.25 13.88
C PRO A 446 -3.67 -18.43 12.72
N ILE A 447 -2.34 -18.34 12.63
CA ILE A 447 -1.67 -17.87 11.42
C ILE A 447 -1.86 -18.95 10.36
N LEU A 448 -2.47 -18.60 9.22
CA LEU A 448 -2.85 -19.55 8.16
C LEU A 448 -2.04 -19.36 6.87
N GLU A 449 -1.25 -18.31 6.79
CA GLU A 449 -0.58 -17.87 5.58
C GLU A 449 0.44 -18.91 5.05
N PRO A 450 1.41 -19.42 5.83
CA PRO A 450 2.31 -20.50 5.38
C PRO A 450 1.56 -21.80 5.04
N HIS A 451 0.50 -22.11 5.79
CA HIS A 451 -0.31 -23.30 5.56
C HIS A 451 -1.06 -23.24 4.23
N TYR A 452 -1.76 -22.13 3.94
CA TYR A 452 -2.42 -21.90 2.65
C TYR A 452 -1.41 -21.93 1.50
N LYS A 453 -0.25 -21.29 1.69
CA LYS A 453 0.82 -21.20 0.70
C LYS A 453 1.36 -22.58 0.30
N LEU A 454 1.63 -23.44 1.28
CA LEU A 454 2.02 -24.84 1.04
C LEU A 454 0.95 -25.61 0.27
N VAL A 455 -0.33 -25.47 0.67
CA VAL A 455 -1.46 -26.14 0.00
C VAL A 455 -1.62 -25.70 -1.45
N SER A 456 -1.47 -24.39 -1.71
CA SER A 456 -1.56 -23.80 -3.05
C SER A 456 -0.39 -24.24 -3.96
N ILE A 457 0.85 -24.20 -3.45
CA ILE A 457 2.04 -24.61 -4.20
C ILE A 457 2.03 -26.11 -4.51
N VAL A 458 1.74 -26.97 -3.53
CA VAL A 458 1.70 -28.42 -3.78
C VAL A 458 0.59 -28.77 -4.77
N HIS A 459 -0.56 -28.09 -4.75
CA HIS A 459 -1.58 -28.26 -5.78
C HIS A 459 -1.02 -28.00 -7.19
N LYS A 460 -0.39 -26.84 -7.40
CA LYS A 460 0.20 -26.45 -8.68
C LYS A 460 1.32 -27.38 -9.14
N MET A 461 2.20 -27.79 -8.22
CA MET A 461 3.28 -28.73 -8.53
C MET A 461 2.74 -30.11 -8.97
N VAL A 462 1.67 -30.61 -8.34
CA VAL A 462 1.02 -31.87 -8.76
C VAL A 462 0.29 -31.71 -10.09
N THR A 463 -0.45 -30.63 -10.33
CA THR A 463 -1.15 -30.43 -11.62
C THR A 463 -0.19 -30.22 -12.79
N ARG A 464 1.00 -29.65 -12.55
CA ARG A 464 2.09 -29.55 -13.53
C ARG A 464 2.92 -30.83 -13.69
N GLY A 465 2.67 -31.86 -12.88
CA GLY A 465 3.45 -33.11 -12.89
C GLY A 465 4.87 -33.00 -12.31
N GLU A 466 5.18 -31.92 -11.59
CA GLU A 466 6.45 -31.68 -10.90
C GLU A 466 6.58 -32.51 -9.60
N LEU A 467 5.45 -32.94 -9.02
CA LEU A 467 5.36 -33.79 -7.84
C LEU A 467 4.45 -35.00 -8.08
N SER A 468 4.87 -36.17 -7.59
CA SER A 468 4.00 -37.33 -7.45
C SER A 468 3.04 -37.20 -6.26
N LEU A 469 1.96 -38.00 -6.24
CA LEU A 469 1.03 -38.04 -5.11
C LEU A 469 1.71 -38.43 -3.79
N GLU A 470 2.71 -39.32 -3.82
CA GLU A 470 3.48 -39.72 -2.64
C GLU A 470 4.31 -38.55 -2.08
N GLN A 471 5.01 -37.81 -2.94
CA GLN A 471 5.78 -36.62 -2.53
C GLN A 471 4.87 -35.49 -2.07
N ALA A 472 3.70 -35.33 -2.69
CA ALA A 472 2.68 -34.39 -2.26
C ALA A 472 2.12 -34.73 -0.87
N ARG A 473 1.94 -36.03 -0.55
CA ARG A 473 1.55 -36.51 0.78
C ARG A 473 2.59 -36.13 1.84
N GLU A 474 3.87 -36.37 1.55
CA GLU A 474 4.98 -35.98 2.42
C GLU A 474 4.98 -34.46 2.64
N ALA A 475 4.91 -33.68 1.55
CA ALA A 475 4.91 -32.23 1.59
C ALA A 475 3.75 -31.64 2.41
N LEU A 476 2.53 -32.16 2.24
CA LEU A 476 1.33 -31.69 2.94
C LEU A 476 1.23 -32.19 4.38
N SER A 477 1.91 -33.27 4.77
CA SER A 477 1.87 -33.81 6.15
C SER A 477 2.28 -32.79 7.22
N LYS A 478 3.09 -31.78 6.83
CA LYS A 478 3.54 -30.66 7.66
C LYS A 478 2.43 -29.70 8.08
N THR A 479 1.33 -29.57 7.33
CA THR A 479 0.21 -28.71 7.75
C THR A 479 -0.83 -29.53 8.54
N PRO A 480 -1.22 -29.11 9.76
CA PRO A 480 -2.21 -29.84 10.56
C PRO A 480 -3.59 -29.89 9.88
N TYR A 481 -3.82 -29.03 8.88
CA TYR A 481 -5.04 -28.95 8.07
C TYR A 481 -5.11 -30.01 6.96
N ALA A 482 -4.04 -30.80 6.73
CA ALA A 482 -4.00 -31.93 5.79
C ALA A 482 -4.57 -33.24 6.37
N ARG A 483 -5.03 -33.25 7.63
CA ARG A 483 -5.59 -34.44 8.30
C ARG A 483 -7.01 -34.75 7.81
N THR A 484 -7.12 -35.21 6.57
CA THR A 484 -8.27 -35.94 6.05
C THR A 484 -8.03 -37.44 6.23
N ASN A 485 -9.11 -38.23 6.39
CA ASN A 485 -8.98 -39.63 6.81
C ASN A 485 -8.33 -40.55 5.76
N ASP A 486 -8.40 -40.16 4.48
CA ASP A 486 -7.81 -40.89 3.35
C ASP A 486 -7.07 -39.90 2.44
N PHE A 487 -5.86 -40.29 2.01
CA PHE A 487 -5.05 -39.55 1.04
C PHE A 487 -5.22 -40.15 -0.36
N PRO A 488 -5.35 -39.32 -1.44
CA PRO A 488 -5.55 -39.78 -2.81
C PRO A 488 -4.59 -40.89 -3.25
N GLN A 489 -5.15 -41.97 -3.80
CA GLN A 489 -4.39 -43.00 -4.49
C GLN A 489 -4.38 -42.77 -6.01
N GLU A 490 -5.45 -42.15 -6.53
CA GLU A 490 -5.58 -41.79 -7.94
C GLU A 490 -5.59 -40.27 -8.16
N ALA A 491 -5.15 -39.83 -9.34
CA ALA A 491 -5.20 -38.41 -9.72
C ALA A 491 -6.64 -37.83 -9.79
N SER A 492 -7.64 -38.70 -10.00
CA SER A 492 -9.08 -38.40 -9.97
C SER A 492 -9.55 -37.90 -8.59
N GLU A 493 -8.90 -38.34 -7.51
CA GLU A 493 -9.24 -38.01 -6.12
C GLU A 493 -8.53 -36.74 -5.62
N TRP A 494 -7.54 -36.23 -6.37
CA TRP A 494 -6.70 -35.09 -5.98
C TRP A 494 -7.52 -33.82 -5.74
N VAL A 495 -8.36 -33.43 -6.71
CA VAL A 495 -9.17 -32.20 -6.61
C VAL A 495 -10.15 -32.24 -5.42
N PRO A 496 -10.95 -33.30 -5.20
CA PRO A 496 -11.77 -33.44 -3.99
C PRO A 496 -10.97 -33.30 -2.68
N HIS A 497 -9.76 -33.89 -2.59
CA HIS A 497 -8.90 -33.78 -1.42
C HIS A 497 -8.41 -32.34 -1.20
N MET A 498 -7.96 -31.66 -2.24
CA MET A 498 -7.51 -30.26 -2.15
C MET A 498 -8.63 -29.30 -1.76
N LEU A 499 -9.85 -29.49 -2.28
CA LEU A 499 -11.03 -28.71 -1.88
C LEU A 499 -11.41 -28.96 -0.41
N SER A 500 -11.27 -30.21 0.08
CA SER A 500 -11.45 -30.55 1.50
C SER A 500 -10.44 -29.82 2.39
N MET A 501 -9.16 -29.77 1.99
CA MET A 501 -8.12 -29.06 2.73
C MET A 501 -8.33 -27.54 2.74
N LEU A 502 -8.74 -26.93 1.62
CA LEU A 502 -9.10 -25.51 1.56
C LEU A 502 -10.32 -25.20 2.45
N LYS A 503 -11.29 -26.12 2.54
CA LYS A 503 -12.42 -26.02 3.47
C LYS A 503 -11.98 -26.11 4.93
N ASN A 504 -11.01 -26.97 5.27
CA ASN A 504 -10.44 -27.05 6.61
C ASN A 504 -9.75 -25.72 7.01
N LEU A 505 -8.98 -25.13 6.11
CA LEU A 505 -8.35 -23.81 6.30
C LEU A 505 -9.39 -22.70 6.50
N ARG A 506 -10.42 -22.64 5.63
CA ARG A 506 -11.55 -21.69 5.77
C ARG A 506 -12.34 -21.86 7.07
N THR A 507 -12.39 -23.07 7.63
CA THR A 507 -13.05 -23.33 8.92
C THR A 507 -12.20 -22.87 10.11
N ALA A 508 -10.89 -22.70 9.92
CA ALA A 508 -9.97 -22.16 10.92
C ALA A 508 -9.97 -20.62 10.94
N ASP A 509 -10.23 -19.98 9.80
CA ASP A 509 -10.43 -18.53 9.63
C ASP A 509 -11.82 -18.11 10.14
N LYS A 510 -11.90 -17.69 11.41
CA LYS A 510 -13.19 -17.30 12.02
C LYS A 510 -13.57 -15.85 11.71
N ALA A 511 -12.60 -14.97 11.51
CA ALA A 511 -12.83 -13.59 11.10
C ALA A 511 -13.17 -13.43 9.61
N ASN A 512 -12.94 -14.46 8.78
CA ASN A 512 -13.12 -14.47 7.32
C ASN A 512 -12.18 -13.47 6.61
N TRP A 513 -10.93 -13.39 7.06
CA TRP A 513 -9.93 -12.49 6.48
C TRP A 513 -9.28 -13.06 5.21
N HIS A 514 -9.22 -14.39 5.03
CA HIS A 514 -8.47 -15.04 3.95
C HIS A 514 -9.31 -15.33 2.70
N HIS A 515 -9.76 -14.26 2.02
CA HIS A 515 -10.43 -14.28 0.71
C HIS A 515 -9.77 -15.22 -0.34
N ARG A 516 -8.46 -15.40 -0.25
CA ARG A 516 -7.61 -16.20 -1.17
C ARG A 516 -7.97 -17.69 -1.19
N MET A 517 -8.35 -18.24 -0.03
CA MET A 517 -8.77 -19.64 0.08
C MET A 517 -10.08 -19.89 -0.67
N ILE A 518 -11.00 -18.91 -0.65
CA ILE A 518 -12.28 -18.95 -1.36
C ILE A 518 -12.04 -18.86 -2.87
N ALA A 519 -11.25 -17.88 -3.31
CA ALA A 519 -10.92 -17.69 -4.72
C ALA A 519 -10.23 -18.94 -5.31
N ARG A 520 -9.19 -19.48 -4.63
CA ARG A 520 -8.50 -20.70 -5.07
C ARG A 520 -9.46 -21.90 -5.17
N ALA A 521 -10.37 -22.09 -4.22
CA ALA A 521 -11.37 -23.16 -4.30
C ALA A 521 -12.30 -22.98 -5.51
N ALA A 522 -12.73 -21.75 -5.81
CA ALA A 522 -13.58 -21.46 -6.97
C ALA A 522 -12.86 -21.71 -8.31
N HIS A 523 -11.59 -21.30 -8.43
CA HIS A 523 -10.75 -21.60 -9.61
C HIS A 523 -10.61 -23.11 -9.83
N ILE A 524 -10.26 -23.87 -8.79
CA ILE A 524 -10.16 -25.34 -8.87
C ILE A 524 -11.49 -26.00 -9.31
N VAL A 525 -12.64 -25.52 -8.81
CA VAL A 525 -13.96 -26.05 -9.22
C VAL A 525 -14.29 -25.71 -10.68
N TYR A 526 -13.92 -24.51 -11.13
CA TYR A 526 -14.10 -24.03 -12.50
C TYR A 526 -13.25 -24.85 -13.48
N GLU A 527 -11.94 -24.92 -13.27
CA GLU A 527 -10.96 -25.61 -14.11
C GLU A 527 -11.20 -27.12 -14.19
N ASN A 528 -11.45 -27.78 -13.05
CA ASN A 528 -11.66 -29.23 -13.01
C ASN A 528 -12.90 -29.65 -13.83
N SER A 529 -13.95 -28.84 -13.83
CA SER A 529 -15.16 -29.11 -14.61
C SER A 529 -14.93 -28.95 -16.12
N ASN A 530 -14.08 -28.00 -16.51
CA ASN A 530 -13.68 -27.79 -17.90
C ASN A 530 -12.79 -28.95 -18.40
N HIS A 531 -11.81 -29.40 -17.61
CA HIS A 531 -10.95 -30.52 -17.98
C HIS A 531 -11.68 -31.88 -18.06
N VAL A 532 -12.58 -32.18 -17.11
CA VAL A 532 -13.25 -33.50 -17.05
C VAL A 532 -14.32 -33.67 -18.14
N GLN A 533 -14.85 -32.58 -18.71
CA GLN A 533 -16.00 -32.63 -19.65
C GLN A 533 -15.86 -31.77 -20.92
N ALA A 534 -14.64 -31.55 -21.43
CA ALA A 534 -14.31 -30.80 -22.65
C ALA A 534 -14.92 -31.32 -23.99
N ARG A 535 -15.99 -32.11 -23.95
CA ARG A 535 -16.75 -32.59 -25.13
C ARG A 535 -18.24 -32.19 -25.13
N ASN A 536 -18.78 -31.63 -24.04
CA ASN A 536 -20.20 -31.24 -23.96
C ASN A 536 -20.38 -29.84 -23.33
N MET A 537 -21.21 -28.99 -23.96
CA MET A 537 -21.60 -27.65 -23.47
C MET A 537 -22.14 -27.61 -22.02
N SER A 538 -22.66 -28.74 -21.51
CA SER A 538 -23.19 -28.84 -20.14
C SER A 538 -22.11 -28.84 -19.05
N GLY A 539 -20.87 -29.23 -19.37
CA GLY A 539 -19.78 -29.34 -18.38
C GLY A 539 -19.28 -27.98 -17.90
N VAL A 540 -19.03 -27.07 -18.84
CA VAL A 540 -18.57 -25.69 -18.58
C VAL A 540 -19.56 -24.95 -17.68
N GLN A 541 -20.86 -25.05 -17.99
CA GLN A 541 -21.91 -24.40 -17.21
C GLN A 541 -22.03 -24.95 -15.78
N LEU A 542 -21.65 -26.21 -15.54
CA LEU A 542 -21.60 -26.81 -14.20
C LEU A 542 -20.41 -26.28 -13.38
N GLY A 543 -19.24 -26.12 -14.03
CA GLY A 543 -18.05 -25.51 -13.42
C GLY A 543 -18.28 -24.06 -13.01
N ALA A 544 -18.81 -23.24 -13.93
CA ALA A 544 -19.18 -21.86 -13.65
C ALA A 544 -20.22 -21.75 -12.52
N ALA A 545 -21.21 -22.65 -12.47
CA ALA A 545 -22.20 -22.68 -11.38
C ALA A 545 -21.58 -23.06 -10.02
N GLY A 546 -20.66 -24.02 -9.99
CA GLY A 546 -19.92 -24.39 -8.79
C GLY A 546 -18.99 -23.27 -8.29
N ALA A 547 -18.25 -22.64 -9.19
CA ALA A 547 -17.39 -21.50 -8.87
C ALA A 547 -18.20 -20.30 -8.35
N LYS A 548 -19.34 -19.98 -8.98
CA LYS A 548 -20.30 -18.99 -8.48
C LYS A 548 -20.76 -19.32 -7.07
N HIS A 549 -21.05 -20.60 -6.78
CA HIS A 549 -21.47 -21.02 -5.45
C HIS A 549 -20.39 -20.74 -4.42
N GLU A 550 -19.14 -21.18 -4.65
CA GLU A 550 -18.02 -20.93 -3.73
C GLU A 550 -17.78 -19.43 -3.47
N LEU A 551 -17.77 -18.61 -4.52
CA LEU A 551 -17.54 -17.17 -4.41
C LEU A 551 -18.66 -16.45 -3.64
N THR A 552 -19.91 -16.91 -3.75
CA THR A 552 -21.09 -16.29 -3.10
C THR A 552 -21.40 -16.80 -1.69
N GLN A 553 -20.65 -17.77 -1.17
CA GLN A 553 -20.77 -18.21 0.24
C GLN A 553 -20.28 -17.14 1.23
N GLN A 554 -19.14 -16.52 0.96
CA GLN A 554 -18.44 -15.62 1.90
C GLN A 554 -17.84 -14.36 1.26
N MET A 555 -17.52 -14.36 -0.05
CA MET A 555 -16.75 -13.29 -0.68
C MET A 555 -17.63 -12.26 -1.42
N PHE A 556 -18.64 -12.73 -2.15
CA PHE A 556 -19.71 -11.90 -2.72
C PHE A 556 -21.00 -12.08 -1.93
N THR A 557 -21.57 -10.98 -1.43
CA THR A 557 -22.90 -11.00 -0.83
C THR A 557 -23.99 -11.29 -1.88
N LYS A 558 -25.18 -11.71 -1.43
CA LYS A 558 -26.39 -11.86 -2.27
C LYS A 558 -26.78 -10.61 -3.08
N THR A 559 -26.20 -9.44 -2.78
CA THR A 559 -26.47 -8.17 -3.48
C THR A 559 -25.29 -7.70 -4.34
N MET A 560 -24.39 -8.63 -4.69
CA MET A 560 -23.17 -8.44 -5.48
C MET A 560 -22.16 -7.43 -4.93
N VAL A 561 -22.22 -7.14 -3.62
CA VAL A 561 -21.11 -6.46 -2.92
C VAL A 561 -20.00 -7.47 -2.67
N LEU A 562 -18.83 -7.21 -3.23
CA LEU A 562 -17.57 -7.92 -2.95
C LEU A 562 -16.97 -7.43 -1.63
N GLN A 563 -16.54 -8.36 -0.78
CA GLN A 563 -15.83 -8.09 0.46
C GLN A 563 -14.45 -8.75 0.40
N VAL A 564 -13.41 -7.91 0.35
CA VAL A 564 -11.99 -8.32 0.39
C VAL A 564 -11.34 -7.56 1.54
N TRP A 565 -10.90 -8.30 2.55
CA TRP A 565 -10.09 -7.76 3.65
C TRP A 565 -8.61 -7.93 3.32
N ARG A 566 -7.72 -7.10 3.89
CA ARG A 566 -6.26 -7.29 3.83
C ARG A 566 -5.86 -8.21 5.00
N PRO A 567 -5.33 -9.43 4.76
CA PRO A 567 -4.66 -10.21 5.81
C PRO A 567 -3.44 -9.45 6.36
N GLU A 568 -3.07 -9.68 7.62
CA GLU A 568 -1.97 -8.96 8.28
C GLU A 568 -0.66 -9.06 7.46
N SER A 569 -0.24 -10.29 7.14
CA SER A 569 0.89 -10.56 6.25
C SER A 569 0.51 -10.48 4.76
N GLU A 570 -0.16 -9.41 4.32
CA GLU A 570 -0.35 -9.09 2.89
C GLU A 570 0.18 -7.69 2.55
N ARG A 571 0.87 -7.56 1.41
CA ARG A 571 1.45 -6.28 0.97
C ARG A 571 0.38 -5.18 0.86
N PRO A 572 0.62 -3.96 1.37
CA PRO A 572 -0.26 -2.82 1.15
C PRO A 572 -0.60 -2.60 -0.34
N GLY A 573 -1.86 -2.21 -0.60
CA GLY A 573 -2.42 -2.05 -1.95
C GLY A 573 -2.74 -3.35 -2.71
N ARG A 574 -2.25 -4.51 -2.27
CA ARG A 574 -2.46 -5.78 -3.01
C ARG A 574 -3.93 -6.23 -3.02
N HIS A 575 -4.66 -6.02 -1.94
CA HIS A 575 -6.08 -6.35 -1.82
C HIS A 575 -6.96 -5.67 -2.87
N PHE A 576 -6.66 -4.43 -3.29
CA PHE A 576 -7.38 -3.76 -4.38
C PHE A 576 -7.20 -4.43 -5.74
N VAL A 577 -6.04 -5.07 -5.95
CA VAL A 577 -5.78 -5.89 -7.15
C VAL A 577 -6.55 -7.21 -7.08
N TYR A 578 -6.75 -7.77 -5.88
CA TYR A 578 -7.66 -8.90 -5.71
C TYR A 578 -9.12 -8.52 -5.93
N THR A 579 -9.58 -7.34 -5.47
CA THR A 579 -10.91 -6.83 -5.83
C THR A 579 -11.10 -6.79 -7.34
N ALA A 580 -10.12 -6.26 -8.10
CA ALA A 580 -10.15 -6.22 -9.55
C ALA A 580 -10.20 -7.61 -10.19
N ARG A 581 -9.25 -8.50 -9.83
CA ARG A 581 -9.13 -9.86 -10.37
C ARG A 581 -10.36 -10.72 -10.07
N TYR A 582 -10.87 -10.70 -8.84
CA TYR A 582 -12.08 -11.44 -8.48
C TYR A 582 -13.33 -10.89 -9.16
N THR A 583 -13.39 -9.58 -9.40
CA THR A 583 -14.48 -8.96 -10.18
C THR A 583 -14.43 -9.38 -11.65
N ARG A 584 -13.24 -9.41 -12.27
CA ARG A 584 -13.04 -9.92 -13.65
C ARG A 584 -13.43 -11.41 -13.76
N PHE A 585 -12.92 -12.26 -12.87
CA PHE A 585 -13.28 -13.69 -12.86
C PHE A 585 -14.79 -13.93 -12.65
N PHE A 586 -15.41 -13.23 -11.69
CA PHE A 586 -16.85 -13.34 -11.46
C PHE A 586 -17.68 -12.79 -12.63
N THR A 587 -17.17 -11.78 -13.35
CA THR A 587 -17.79 -11.27 -14.59
C THR A 587 -17.87 -12.36 -15.66
N ARG A 588 -16.77 -13.09 -15.91
CA ARG A 588 -16.73 -14.22 -16.86
C ARG A 588 -17.72 -15.33 -16.47
N ILE A 589 -17.72 -15.72 -15.18
CA ILE A 589 -18.68 -16.70 -14.64
C ILE A 589 -20.14 -16.27 -14.88
N LEU A 590 -20.47 -15.00 -14.68
CA LEU A 590 -21.83 -14.50 -14.93
C LEU A 590 -22.17 -14.45 -16.43
N GLU A 591 -21.19 -14.17 -17.29
CA GLU A 591 -21.34 -14.20 -18.76
C GLU A 591 -21.64 -15.64 -19.27
N GLU A 592 -20.86 -16.63 -18.84
CA GLU A 592 -21.07 -18.04 -19.22
C GLU A 592 -22.41 -18.60 -18.72
N LEU A 593 -22.78 -18.27 -17.47
CA LEU A 593 -24.07 -18.64 -16.91
C LEU A 593 -25.25 -17.86 -17.51
N ARG A 594 -24.98 -16.85 -18.35
CA ARG A 594 -25.95 -15.89 -18.91
C ARG A 594 -26.80 -15.19 -17.85
N ASP A 595 -26.22 -14.95 -16.67
CA ASP A 595 -26.89 -14.29 -15.54
C ASP A 595 -26.88 -12.76 -15.72
N ARG A 596 -27.78 -12.30 -16.60
CA ARG A 596 -28.00 -10.90 -16.94
C ARG A 596 -28.25 -10.03 -15.70
N ALA A 597 -29.09 -10.49 -14.77
CA ALA A 597 -29.46 -9.74 -13.57
C ALA A 597 -28.30 -9.67 -12.55
N GLY A 598 -27.54 -10.75 -12.40
CA GLY A 598 -26.32 -10.77 -11.58
C GLY A 598 -25.26 -9.80 -12.10
N LEU A 599 -25.05 -9.75 -13.42
CA LEU A 599 -24.06 -8.86 -14.03
C LEU A 599 -24.46 -7.38 -13.97
N GLU A 600 -25.75 -7.07 -14.17
CA GLU A 600 -26.27 -5.71 -13.95
C GLU A 600 -26.08 -5.27 -12.48
N ALA A 601 -26.39 -6.14 -11.53
CA ALA A 601 -26.20 -5.87 -10.11
C ALA A 601 -24.71 -5.62 -9.79
N LEU A 602 -23.81 -6.45 -10.31
CA LEU A 602 -22.35 -6.29 -10.16
C LEU A 602 -21.88 -4.94 -10.72
N ALA A 603 -22.30 -4.58 -11.94
CA ALA A 603 -21.98 -3.28 -12.55
C ALA A 603 -22.42 -2.10 -11.66
N ARG A 604 -23.66 -2.12 -11.17
CA ARG A 604 -24.18 -1.09 -10.25
C ARG A 604 -23.38 -0.99 -8.94
N ARG A 605 -22.73 -2.07 -8.48
CA ARG A 605 -21.87 -2.08 -7.28
C ARG A 605 -20.47 -1.54 -7.58
N VAL A 606 -19.80 -2.06 -8.60
CA VAL A 606 -18.44 -1.65 -8.99
C VAL A 606 -18.42 -0.16 -9.38
N ARG A 607 -19.43 0.33 -10.08
CA ARG A 607 -19.54 1.76 -10.46
C ARG A 607 -19.52 2.73 -9.28
N ARG A 608 -19.97 2.29 -8.09
CA ARG A 608 -20.08 3.11 -6.88
C ARG A 608 -18.82 3.09 -6.01
N ARG A 609 -17.83 2.26 -6.32
CA ARG A 609 -16.63 2.02 -5.48
C ARG A 609 -15.33 2.10 -6.28
N PRO A 610 -15.02 3.25 -6.93
CA PRO A 610 -13.78 3.40 -7.70
C PRO A 610 -12.51 3.35 -6.84
N HIS A 611 -12.61 3.68 -5.56
CA HIS A 611 -11.50 3.68 -4.60
C HIS A 611 -11.21 2.28 -4.02
N ASP A 612 -12.07 1.29 -4.23
CA ASP A 612 -11.91 -0.09 -3.71
C ASP A 612 -11.30 -1.05 -4.76
N THR A 613 -11.04 -0.57 -5.99
CA THR A 613 -10.69 -1.41 -7.15
C THR A 613 -9.48 -0.85 -7.87
N PHE A 614 -8.42 -1.65 -8.00
CA PHE A 614 -7.28 -1.32 -8.87
C PHE A 614 -7.72 -1.34 -10.35
N GLU A 615 -7.23 -0.40 -11.16
CA GLU A 615 -7.61 -0.24 -12.58
C GLU A 615 -9.12 -0.17 -12.80
N HIS A 616 -9.84 0.55 -11.92
CA HIS A 616 -11.31 0.60 -11.94
C HIS A 616 -11.93 0.84 -13.32
N ALA A 617 -11.32 1.70 -14.15
CA ALA A 617 -11.78 1.98 -15.51
C ALA A 617 -11.68 0.78 -16.47
N LEU A 618 -10.63 -0.05 -16.34
CA LEU A 618 -10.48 -1.26 -17.13
C LEU A 618 -11.47 -2.34 -16.67
N VAL A 619 -11.55 -2.59 -15.35
CA VAL A 619 -12.54 -3.52 -14.77
C VAL A 619 -13.98 -3.11 -15.14
N TRP A 620 -14.26 -1.81 -15.18
CA TRP A 620 -15.53 -1.26 -15.66
C TRP A 620 -15.79 -1.56 -17.14
N GLN A 621 -14.78 -1.36 -17.99
CA GLN A 621 -14.85 -1.69 -19.41
C GLN A 621 -15.09 -3.19 -19.64
N ASP A 622 -14.46 -4.06 -18.86
CA ASP A 622 -14.62 -5.52 -18.92
C ASP A 622 -16.06 -5.93 -18.61
N ILE A 623 -16.61 -5.44 -17.49
CA ILE A 623 -18.00 -5.67 -17.05
C ILE A 623 -18.98 -5.18 -18.11
N CYS A 624 -18.82 -3.96 -18.61
CA CYS A 624 -19.72 -3.41 -19.63
C CYS A 624 -19.64 -4.19 -20.95
N SER A 625 -18.45 -4.64 -21.35
CA SER A 625 -18.28 -5.41 -22.59
C SER A 625 -18.96 -6.78 -22.50
N ALA A 626 -18.78 -7.49 -21.38
CA ALA A 626 -19.52 -8.73 -21.09
C ALA A 626 -21.04 -8.50 -21.06
N TYR A 627 -21.50 -7.41 -20.45
CA TYR A 627 -22.93 -7.11 -20.35
C TYR A 627 -23.55 -6.76 -21.71
N LEU A 628 -22.86 -6.00 -22.57
CA LEU A 628 -23.29 -5.73 -23.94
C LEU A 628 -23.38 -7.02 -24.79
N ARG A 629 -22.45 -7.97 -24.63
CA ARG A 629 -22.50 -9.29 -25.29
C ARG A 629 -23.70 -10.11 -24.82
N LEU A 630 -23.97 -10.17 -23.50
CA LEU A 630 -25.17 -10.82 -22.97
C LEU A 630 -26.46 -10.20 -23.51
N LEU A 631 -26.53 -8.87 -23.58
CA LEU A 631 -27.70 -8.15 -24.11
C LEU A 631 -27.92 -8.45 -25.60
N ARG A 632 -26.87 -8.41 -26.44
CA ARG A 632 -26.94 -8.85 -27.85
C ARG A 632 -27.45 -10.28 -27.97
N GLY A 633 -26.91 -11.20 -27.16
CA GLY A 633 -27.29 -12.61 -27.16
C GLY A 633 -28.74 -12.86 -26.72
N HIS A 634 -29.26 -12.11 -25.74
CA HIS A 634 -30.61 -12.27 -25.21
C HIS A 634 -31.70 -11.98 -26.26
N ALA A 635 -31.50 -10.95 -27.07
CA ALA A 635 -32.44 -10.53 -28.12
C ALA A 635 -32.02 -10.94 -29.55
N GLN A 636 -30.93 -11.71 -29.70
CA GLN A 636 -30.36 -12.16 -30.98
C GLN A 636 -30.08 -10.99 -31.96
N ILE A 637 -29.55 -9.88 -31.44
CA ILE A 637 -29.31 -8.66 -32.21
C ILE A 637 -27.98 -8.75 -32.97
N SER A 638 -28.06 -8.87 -34.29
CA SER A 638 -26.91 -8.78 -35.21
C SER A 638 -26.21 -7.42 -35.15
N GLU A 639 -24.89 -7.42 -35.33
CA GLU A 639 -24.10 -6.18 -35.35
C GLU A 639 -24.29 -5.38 -36.65
N GLY A 640 -24.35 -4.05 -36.53
CA GLY A 640 -24.46 -3.15 -37.66
C GLY A 640 -25.86 -3.06 -38.28
N LEU A 641 -26.86 -3.66 -37.63
CA LEU A 641 -28.27 -3.66 -38.03
C LEU A 641 -28.85 -2.23 -38.17
N GLU A 642 -28.36 -1.26 -37.38
CA GLU A 642 -28.66 0.17 -37.57
C GLU A 642 -28.31 0.61 -39.01
N THR A 643 -27.09 0.29 -39.44
CA THR A 643 -26.56 0.76 -40.72
C THR A 643 -27.20 0.02 -41.89
N SER A 644 -27.47 -1.28 -41.78
CA SER A 644 -28.16 -2.03 -42.85
C SER A 644 -29.64 -1.63 -43.01
N THR A 645 -30.32 -1.31 -41.91
CA THR A 645 -31.75 -0.99 -41.91
C THR A 645 -32.04 0.42 -42.41
N PHE A 646 -31.30 1.43 -41.91
CA PHE A 646 -31.62 2.84 -42.17
C PHE A 646 -30.91 3.44 -43.40
N SER A 647 -29.92 2.76 -43.98
CA SER A 647 -29.24 3.22 -45.20
C SER A 647 -30.11 3.21 -46.47
N ASN A 648 -31.11 2.32 -46.52
CA ASN A 648 -31.92 2.05 -47.71
C ASN A 648 -33.39 2.48 -47.61
N ILE A 649 -33.82 3.02 -46.47
CA ILE A 649 -35.22 3.45 -46.25
C ILE A 649 -35.45 4.90 -46.69
N ALA A 650 -36.63 5.19 -47.24
CA ALA A 650 -37.04 6.57 -47.47
C ALA A 650 -37.35 7.27 -46.13
N HIS A 651 -36.95 8.54 -46.00
CA HIS A 651 -37.18 9.33 -44.79
C HIS A 651 -38.68 9.46 -44.45
N GLU A 652 -39.57 9.49 -45.46
CA GLU A 652 -41.02 9.53 -45.25
C GLU A 652 -41.55 8.22 -44.61
N ASP A 653 -41.10 7.06 -45.09
CA ASP A 653 -41.46 5.75 -44.50
C ASP A 653 -40.99 5.63 -43.05
N PHE A 654 -39.84 6.22 -42.73
CA PHE A 654 -39.31 6.29 -41.37
C PHE A 654 -40.18 7.15 -40.44
N LEU A 655 -40.53 8.38 -40.85
CA LEU A 655 -41.43 9.25 -40.09
C LEU A 655 -42.82 8.62 -39.89
N GLN A 656 -43.29 7.89 -40.89
CA GLN A 656 -44.55 7.16 -40.87
C GLN A 656 -44.53 6.01 -39.85
N ARG A 657 -43.48 5.17 -39.87
CA ARG A 657 -43.37 4.00 -38.99
C ARG A 657 -43.03 4.32 -37.54
N LYS A 658 -42.27 5.39 -37.26
CA LYS A 658 -41.75 5.66 -35.92
C LYS A 658 -42.83 5.94 -34.86
N GLY A 659 -43.88 6.69 -35.20
CA GLY A 659 -44.93 7.07 -34.24
C GLY A 659 -45.74 5.90 -33.67
N PRO A 660 -46.25 4.97 -34.50
CA PRO A 660 -46.88 3.73 -34.03
C PRO A 660 -45.94 2.87 -33.16
N LEU A 661 -44.66 2.78 -33.55
CA LEU A 661 -43.65 2.04 -32.80
C LEU A 661 -43.36 2.68 -31.43
N GLU A 662 -43.12 4.00 -31.38
CA GLU A 662 -42.95 4.78 -30.15
C GLU A 662 -44.11 4.55 -29.17
N THR A 663 -45.35 4.63 -29.68
CA THR A 663 -46.57 4.41 -28.88
C THR A 663 -46.64 2.99 -28.32
N TRP A 664 -46.33 1.98 -29.13
CA TRP A 664 -46.30 0.58 -28.70
C TRP A 664 -45.21 0.32 -27.65
N MET A 665 -43.98 0.83 -27.87
CA MET A 665 -42.85 0.66 -26.95
C MET A 665 -43.10 1.30 -25.57
N GLN A 666 -43.86 2.40 -25.52
CA GLN A 666 -44.27 3.03 -24.26
C GLN A 666 -45.41 2.27 -23.55
N ALA A 667 -46.26 1.57 -24.30
CA ALA A 667 -47.38 0.78 -23.77
C ALA A 667 -46.97 -0.61 -23.25
N GLN A 668 -45.85 -1.18 -23.71
CA GLN A 668 -45.38 -2.50 -23.26
C GLN A 668 -44.76 -2.46 -21.86
N ASP A 669 -45.08 -3.45 -21.04
CA ASP A 669 -44.37 -3.74 -19.79
C ASP A 669 -43.06 -4.50 -20.04
N THR A 670 -42.17 -4.51 -19.04
CA THR A 670 -40.87 -5.20 -19.10
C THR A 670 -41.08 -6.72 -19.16
N GLY A 671 -40.36 -7.40 -20.05
CA GLY A 671 -40.47 -8.85 -20.27
C GLY A 671 -41.35 -9.25 -21.45
N ASN A 672 -42.11 -8.32 -22.04
CA ASN A 672 -42.99 -8.61 -23.18
C ASN A 672 -42.25 -8.68 -24.53
N SER A 673 -41.05 -8.11 -24.63
CA SER A 673 -40.27 -8.07 -25.89
C SER A 673 -38.78 -7.94 -25.59
N ALA A 674 -38.02 -9.01 -25.84
CA ALA A 674 -36.59 -9.04 -25.53
C ALA A 674 -35.77 -7.90 -26.18
N PRO A 675 -35.99 -7.51 -27.46
CA PRO A 675 -35.30 -6.35 -28.04
C PRO A 675 -35.64 -5.01 -27.34
N LEU A 676 -36.87 -4.85 -26.83
CA LEU A 676 -37.29 -3.66 -26.09
C LEU A 676 -36.71 -3.63 -24.68
N ASP A 677 -36.63 -4.78 -24.01
CA ASP A 677 -35.98 -4.91 -22.71
C ASP A 677 -34.48 -4.63 -22.82
N VAL A 678 -33.81 -5.18 -23.84
CA VAL A 678 -32.41 -4.87 -24.15
C VAL A 678 -32.22 -3.37 -24.40
N LEU A 679 -33.10 -2.73 -25.18
CA LEU A 679 -33.01 -1.30 -25.46
C LEU A 679 -33.15 -0.45 -24.18
N ARG A 680 -34.01 -0.84 -23.24
CA ARG A 680 -34.18 -0.17 -21.94
C ARG A 680 -32.93 -0.36 -21.06
N GLU A 681 -32.45 -1.59 -20.95
CA GLU A 681 -31.28 -1.94 -20.12
C GLU A 681 -29.98 -1.30 -20.62
N VAL A 682 -29.73 -1.26 -21.94
CA VAL A 682 -28.53 -0.60 -22.49
C VAL A 682 -28.58 0.93 -22.33
N GLN A 683 -29.77 1.54 -22.29
CA GLN A 683 -29.91 2.96 -21.98
C GLN A 683 -29.65 3.27 -20.51
N ASP A 684 -30.06 2.38 -19.59
CA ASP A 684 -29.68 2.51 -18.18
C ASP A 684 -28.18 2.27 -17.97
N LEU A 685 -27.57 1.35 -18.73
CA LEU A 685 -26.11 1.20 -18.79
C LEU A 685 -25.42 2.47 -19.31
N LYS A 686 -25.95 3.12 -20.34
CA LYS A 686 -25.44 4.42 -20.84
C LYS A 686 -25.47 5.50 -19.75
N LYS A 687 -26.57 5.61 -19.00
CA LYS A 687 -26.71 6.53 -17.84
C LYS A 687 -25.75 6.20 -16.71
N LEU A 688 -25.46 4.92 -16.47
CA LEU A 688 -24.56 4.42 -15.43
C LEU A 688 -23.08 4.64 -15.81
N ASN A 689 -22.74 4.49 -17.09
CA ASN A 689 -21.38 4.66 -17.61
C ASN A 689 -20.83 6.08 -17.40
N GLN A 690 -21.61 7.13 -17.72
CA GLN A 690 -21.21 8.54 -17.54
C GLN A 690 -19.84 8.90 -18.18
N GLY A 691 -19.41 8.16 -19.21
CA GLY A 691 -18.14 8.38 -19.91
C GLY A 691 -16.92 7.63 -19.35
N LEU A 692 -17.08 6.73 -18.37
CA LEU A 692 -15.97 5.91 -17.86
C LEU A 692 -15.38 4.98 -18.95
N MET A 693 -16.22 4.37 -19.77
CA MET A 693 -15.82 3.72 -21.03
C MET A 693 -16.27 4.53 -22.26
N LYS A 694 -15.60 4.32 -23.40
CA LYS A 694 -16.00 4.90 -24.70
C LYS A 694 -17.46 4.51 -25.03
N PRO A 695 -18.34 5.46 -25.39
CA PRO A 695 -19.77 5.20 -25.56
C PRO A 695 -20.14 4.44 -26.85
N GLY A 696 -19.21 4.28 -27.80
CA GLY A 696 -19.47 3.66 -29.12
C GLY A 696 -20.22 2.34 -29.04
N PRO A 697 -19.66 1.28 -28.40
CA PRO A 697 -20.32 -0.03 -28.29
C PRO A 697 -21.71 0.00 -27.63
N ILE A 698 -21.94 0.94 -26.70
CA ILE A 698 -23.24 1.13 -26.03
C ILE A 698 -24.24 1.77 -27.00
N ASP A 699 -23.82 2.85 -27.69
CA ASP A 699 -24.66 3.55 -28.66
C ASP A 699 -24.96 2.70 -29.90
N ASP A 700 -24.02 1.87 -30.36
CA ASP A 700 -24.23 0.97 -31.50
C ASP A 700 -25.23 -0.14 -31.14
N LEU A 701 -25.24 -0.66 -29.90
CA LEU A 701 -26.29 -1.58 -29.45
C LEU A 701 -27.67 -0.88 -29.28
N ILE A 702 -27.70 0.38 -28.85
CA ILE A 702 -28.94 1.19 -28.85
C ILE A 702 -29.51 1.30 -30.28
N GLY A 703 -28.64 1.59 -31.25
CA GLY A 703 -29.00 1.68 -32.67
C GLY A 703 -29.50 0.36 -33.24
N ASP A 704 -28.76 -0.73 -33.03
CA ASP A 704 -29.10 -2.07 -33.54
C ASP A 704 -30.41 -2.60 -32.89
N ALA A 705 -30.62 -2.40 -31.59
CA ALA A 705 -31.85 -2.81 -30.90
C ALA A 705 -33.08 -2.06 -31.42
N TYR A 706 -32.97 -0.74 -31.63
CA TYR A 706 -34.04 0.06 -32.24
C TYR A 706 -34.28 -0.35 -33.70
N ALA A 707 -33.22 -0.63 -34.47
CA ALA A 707 -33.31 -1.10 -35.85
C ALA A 707 -34.07 -2.43 -35.95
N LEU A 708 -33.82 -3.38 -35.04
CA LEU A 708 -34.54 -4.65 -34.98
C LEU A 708 -36.04 -4.42 -34.76
N LEU A 709 -36.41 -3.66 -33.72
CA LEU A 709 -37.80 -3.31 -33.41
C LEU A 709 -38.49 -2.55 -34.56
N PHE A 710 -37.77 -1.69 -35.25
CA PHE A 710 -38.26 -0.93 -36.40
C PHE A 710 -38.47 -1.81 -37.64
N ALA A 711 -37.64 -2.84 -37.83
CA ALA A 711 -37.75 -3.81 -38.91
C ALA A 711 -38.86 -4.85 -38.68
N THR A 712 -39.10 -5.25 -37.42
CA THR A 712 -40.12 -6.24 -37.03
C THR A 712 -41.43 -5.59 -36.60
N GLU A 713 -41.57 -5.25 -35.32
CA GLU A 713 -42.81 -4.76 -34.70
C GLU A 713 -43.30 -3.46 -35.35
N GLY A 714 -42.39 -2.52 -35.60
CA GLY A 714 -42.71 -1.27 -36.27
C GLY A 714 -43.32 -1.50 -37.66
N LYS A 715 -42.83 -2.49 -38.40
CA LYS A 715 -43.38 -2.83 -39.72
C LYS A 715 -44.77 -3.45 -39.60
N LEU A 716 -44.96 -4.38 -38.66
CA LEU A 716 -46.27 -5.00 -38.41
C LEU A 716 -47.33 -3.96 -38.01
N LEU A 717 -47.00 -3.07 -37.08
CA LEU A 717 -47.87 -1.97 -36.63
C LEU A 717 -48.18 -0.98 -37.76
N TRP A 718 -47.20 -0.70 -38.62
CA TRP A 718 -47.39 0.15 -39.80
C TRP A 718 -48.34 -0.49 -40.82
N ASP A 719 -48.12 -1.76 -41.17
CA ASP A 719 -48.95 -2.50 -42.12
C ASP A 719 -50.39 -2.70 -41.58
N GLU A 720 -50.55 -2.82 -40.26
CA GLU A 720 -51.87 -2.81 -39.59
C GLU A 720 -52.58 -1.46 -39.71
N GLU A 721 -51.90 -0.36 -39.41
CA GLU A 721 -52.47 0.99 -39.46
C GLU A 721 -52.83 1.41 -40.90
N VAL A 722 -52.02 1.01 -41.89
CA VAL A 722 -52.35 1.16 -43.33
C VAL A 722 -53.61 0.38 -43.68
N ARG A 723 -53.73 -0.88 -43.27
CA ARG A 723 -54.92 -1.71 -43.53
C ARG A 723 -56.16 -1.15 -42.86
N ARG A 724 -56.03 -0.66 -41.62
CA ARG A 724 -57.11 -0.01 -40.85
C ARG A 724 -57.60 1.26 -41.55
N LYS A 725 -56.68 2.07 -42.10
CA LYS A 725 -57.02 3.26 -42.92
C LYS A 725 -57.74 2.87 -44.20
N GLN A 726 -57.22 1.90 -44.96
CA GLN A 726 -57.86 1.42 -46.19
C GLN A 726 -59.27 0.84 -45.95
N GLN A 727 -59.48 0.10 -44.86
CA GLN A 727 -60.80 -0.39 -44.47
C GLN A 727 -61.74 0.76 -44.05
N ALA A 728 -61.23 1.76 -43.32
CA ALA A 728 -62.01 2.93 -42.92
C ALA A 728 -62.37 3.86 -44.09
N GLU A 729 -61.58 3.86 -45.17
CA GLU A 729 -61.90 4.54 -46.43
C GLU A 729 -62.90 3.74 -47.27
N ALA A 730 -62.74 2.42 -47.39
CA ALA A 730 -63.67 1.55 -48.11
C ALA A 730 -65.10 1.58 -47.53
N VAL A 731 -65.26 1.76 -46.22
CA VAL A 731 -66.57 1.92 -45.56
C VAL A 731 -67.21 3.31 -45.83
N LYS A 732 -66.43 4.30 -46.30
CA LYS A 732 -66.93 5.66 -46.58
C LYS A 732 -67.34 5.90 -48.04
N SER A 733 -67.11 4.95 -48.94
CA SER A 733 -67.42 5.08 -50.38
C SER A 733 -68.65 4.23 -50.80
N PRO A 734 -69.76 4.83 -51.27
CA PRO A 734 -70.88 4.08 -51.84
C PRO A 734 -70.58 3.57 -53.27
N PRO A 735 -71.18 2.46 -53.72
CA PRO A 735 -70.85 1.83 -55.00
C PRO A 735 -71.41 2.62 -56.19
N ARG A 736 -70.63 2.72 -57.28
CA ARG A 736 -71.07 3.33 -58.54
C ARG A 736 -70.85 2.36 -59.70
N ASN A 737 -71.93 2.09 -60.44
CA ASN A 737 -71.96 1.11 -61.54
C ASN A 737 -71.05 1.48 -62.72
N PRO A 738 -70.58 0.50 -63.51
CA PRO A 738 -69.74 0.75 -64.67
C PRO A 738 -70.58 1.04 -65.93
N MET A 739 -70.34 2.17 -66.58
CA MET A 739 -70.64 2.36 -68.01
C MET A 739 -69.64 3.33 -68.66
N MET A 740 -69.46 3.10 -69.96
CA MET A 740 -68.50 3.71 -70.89
C MET A 740 -68.35 5.24 -70.79
N SER A 741 -67.13 5.75 -71.05
CA SER A 741 -66.91 6.49 -72.32
C SER A 741 -65.43 6.59 -72.71
N LEU A 742 -65.20 6.35 -73.99
CA LEU A 742 -64.04 6.79 -74.77
C LEU A 742 -63.94 8.33 -74.74
N THR A 743 -62.73 8.92 -74.75
CA THR A 743 -62.26 9.97 -75.71
C THR A 743 -60.78 10.32 -75.43
N HIS A 744 -59.99 10.25 -76.50
CA HIS A 744 -58.69 10.90 -76.79
C HIS A 744 -58.60 12.41 -76.37
N LEU A 745 -57.49 13.18 -76.43
CA LEU A 745 -56.22 13.16 -77.21
C LEU A 745 -55.17 14.13 -76.54
N MET A 746 -53.96 14.18 -77.11
CA MET A 746 -52.85 15.18 -77.09
C MET A 746 -53.21 16.66 -76.71
N ASN A 747 -52.29 17.58 -76.31
CA ASN A 747 -50.85 17.73 -76.63
C ASN A 747 -50.12 18.77 -75.73
N VAL A 748 -48.78 18.63 -75.59
CA VAL A 748 -47.68 19.63 -75.72
C VAL A 748 -47.71 21.03 -75.04
N ASP A 749 -46.59 21.33 -74.37
CA ASP A 749 -45.84 22.60 -74.08
C ASP A 749 -46.50 23.99 -74.12
N GLY A 750 -46.07 24.87 -73.19
CA GLY A 750 -46.14 26.32 -73.38
C GLY A 750 -46.05 27.17 -72.10
N THR A 751 -44.88 27.73 -71.83
CA THR A 751 -44.59 28.72 -70.76
C THR A 751 -45.33 30.05 -70.91
N ASN A 752 -45.73 30.70 -69.80
CA ASN A 752 -45.13 31.98 -69.35
C ASN A 752 -45.71 32.52 -68.03
N ASP A 753 -44.91 33.40 -67.40
CA ASP A 753 -45.20 34.25 -66.22
C ASP A 753 -46.44 35.17 -66.43
N GLU A 754 -47.10 35.76 -65.43
CA GLU A 754 -46.56 36.70 -64.42
C GLU A 754 -47.40 36.83 -63.13
N ASN A 755 -46.76 37.43 -62.12
CA ASN A 755 -47.25 37.78 -60.78
C ASN A 755 -48.23 39.01 -60.84
N PRO A 756 -48.99 39.40 -59.78
CA PRO A 756 -48.39 39.86 -58.51
C PRO A 756 -49.13 39.47 -57.21
N SER A 757 -48.38 39.63 -56.10
CA SER A 757 -48.80 39.48 -54.70
C SER A 757 -49.69 40.65 -54.21
N PRO A 758 -50.15 40.68 -52.92
CA PRO A 758 -49.30 41.31 -51.89
C PRO A 758 -49.46 40.88 -50.42
N SER A 759 -48.36 41.00 -49.66
CA SER A 759 -48.29 41.53 -48.25
C SER A 759 -48.92 40.71 -47.09
N SER A 760 -48.47 40.80 -45.82
CA SER A 760 -47.48 41.67 -45.15
C SER A 760 -46.91 41.04 -43.84
N SER A 761 -45.80 41.60 -43.33
CA SER A 761 -45.50 41.85 -41.88
C SER A 761 -45.30 40.66 -40.90
N THR A 762 -44.42 40.67 -39.88
CA THR A 762 -43.39 41.62 -39.42
C THR A 762 -42.43 40.97 -38.40
N ASN A 763 -41.15 41.36 -38.42
CA ASN A 763 -40.16 41.30 -37.32
C ASN A 763 -40.54 42.32 -36.18
N PRO A 764 -39.96 42.37 -34.94
CA PRO A 764 -38.50 42.46 -34.72
C PRO A 764 -37.88 42.11 -33.33
N ALA A 765 -36.55 42.36 -33.24
CA ALA A 765 -35.72 42.68 -32.06
C ALA A 765 -35.42 41.56 -31.01
N GLY A 766 -34.22 41.49 -30.39
CA GLY A 766 -32.95 42.21 -30.66
C GLY A 766 -32.01 42.29 -29.44
N ALA A 767 -30.68 42.38 -29.70
CA ALA A 767 -29.60 42.84 -28.78
C ALA A 767 -29.33 42.03 -27.48
N ASN A 768 -28.15 42.01 -26.84
CA ASN A 768 -26.77 42.46 -27.11
C ASN A 768 -25.83 41.71 -26.12
N GLY A 769 -24.50 41.62 -26.29
CA GLY A 769 -23.66 42.08 -27.40
C GLY A 769 -22.16 42.14 -27.03
N THR A 770 -21.30 42.21 -28.07
CA THR A 770 -19.83 42.42 -28.07
C THR A 770 -19.38 42.52 -29.55
N THR A 771 -18.35 43.26 -30.00
CA THR A 771 -17.67 44.48 -29.50
C THR A 771 -16.86 45.11 -30.66
N THR A 772 -16.74 46.44 -30.71
CA THR A 772 -15.81 47.20 -31.62
C THR A 772 -16.07 47.08 -33.14
N PRO A 773 -15.56 47.99 -34.01
CA PRO A 773 -16.40 48.55 -35.09
C PRO A 773 -15.96 48.25 -36.53
N ALA A 774 -16.85 48.58 -37.47
CA ALA A 774 -16.78 48.23 -38.89
C ALA A 774 -16.26 49.35 -39.81
N THR A 775 -15.75 48.95 -40.98
CA THR A 775 -15.97 49.70 -42.24
C THR A 775 -16.02 48.75 -43.46
N THR A 776 -16.68 49.22 -44.52
CA THR A 776 -17.15 48.52 -45.73
C THR A 776 -16.11 48.27 -46.84
N THR A 777 -16.28 47.18 -47.61
CA THR A 777 -16.19 47.18 -49.10
C THR A 777 -16.88 45.94 -49.72
N THR A 778 -16.93 45.84 -51.06
CA THR A 778 -18.06 45.27 -51.83
C THR A 778 -17.64 44.24 -52.90
N GLN A 779 -18.60 43.38 -53.35
CA GLN A 779 -18.60 42.56 -54.60
C GLN A 779 -17.63 41.36 -54.70
N PRO A 780 -17.85 40.40 -55.65
CA PRO A 780 -19.10 39.76 -56.10
C PRO A 780 -19.01 38.20 -56.19
N PRO A 781 -20.11 37.46 -56.46
CA PRO A 781 -20.12 35.99 -56.57
C PRO A 781 -20.30 35.45 -58.01
N ASP A 782 -19.76 34.25 -58.30
CA ASP A 782 -20.22 33.36 -59.39
C ASP A 782 -19.71 31.89 -59.17
N PRO A 783 -20.05 30.84 -59.95
CA PRO A 783 -20.93 29.80 -59.40
C PRO A 783 -20.45 28.34 -59.57
N ALA A 784 -20.84 27.45 -58.64
CA ALA A 784 -20.96 26.00 -58.88
C ALA A 784 -21.73 25.32 -57.73
N ALA A 785 -23.03 25.12 -57.87
CA ALA A 785 -23.82 24.33 -56.92
C ALA A 785 -23.92 22.87 -57.38
N PRO A 786 -23.39 21.88 -56.63
CA PRO A 786 -23.69 20.48 -56.89
C PRO A 786 -25.05 20.07 -56.30
N VAL A 787 -25.70 19.16 -57.02
CA VAL A 787 -26.99 18.50 -56.76
C VAL A 787 -27.27 18.22 -55.27
N ARG A 788 -28.49 18.58 -54.80
CA ARG A 788 -28.97 18.27 -53.45
C ARG A 788 -28.93 16.76 -53.18
N LYS A 789 -28.17 16.34 -52.15
CA LYS A 789 -28.17 14.95 -51.66
C LYS A 789 -29.54 14.59 -51.08
N LYS A 790 -29.94 13.31 -51.22
CA LYS A 790 -31.13 12.75 -50.56
C LYS A 790 -30.99 12.92 -49.04
N ILE A 791 -32.07 13.33 -48.37
CA ILE A 791 -32.15 13.35 -46.90
C ILE A 791 -32.36 11.90 -46.45
N GLY A 792 -31.30 11.27 -45.93
CA GLY A 792 -31.37 9.97 -45.28
C GLY A 792 -31.59 10.11 -43.77
N VAL A 793 -32.08 9.04 -43.12
CA VAL A 793 -32.26 9.00 -41.67
C VAL A 793 -30.87 9.05 -40.98
N GLY A 794 -30.66 10.00 -40.08
CA GLY A 794 -29.37 10.19 -39.42
C GLY A 794 -29.23 9.39 -38.12
N ARG A 795 -28.03 8.90 -37.80
CA ARG A 795 -27.72 8.21 -36.51
C ARG A 795 -28.22 8.98 -35.28
N ARG A 796 -28.15 10.32 -35.30
CA ARG A 796 -28.66 11.19 -34.23
C ARG A 796 -30.18 11.15 -34.09
N GLU A 797 -30.91 11.03 -35.20
CA GLU A 797 -32.37 10.92 -35.17
C GLU A 797 -32.81 9.55 -34.63
N ILE A 798 -32.15 8.47 -35.07
CA ILE A 798 -32.37 7.11 -34.57
C ILE A 798 -32.17 7.05 -33.06
N ARG A 799 -31.07 7.61 -32.55
CA ARG A 799 -30.78 7.70 -31.10
C ARG A 799 -31.83 8.51 -30.34
N ASN A 800 -32.25 9.67 -30.86
CA ASN A 800 -33.29 10.47 -30.22
C ASN A 800 -34.63 9.71 -30.13
N CYS A 801 -35.03 8.98 -31.18
CA CYS A 801 -36.22 8.14 -31.16
C CYS A 801 -36.07 6.98 -30.16
N ALA A 802 -34.93 6.28 -30.18
CA ALA A 802 -34.64 5.21 -29.23
C ALA A 802 -34.73 5.68 -27.77
N GLU A 803 -34.16 6.86 -27.45
CA GLU A 803 -34.21 7.46 -26.10
C GLU A 803 -35.64 7.93 -25.72
N ALA A 804 -36.43 8.43 -26.67
CA ALA A 804 -37.83 8.81 -26.46
C ALA A 804 -38.76 7.60 -26.19
N CYS A 805 -38.45 6.43 -26.76
CA CYS A 805 -39.24 5.20 -26.55
C CYS A 805 -39.05 4.56 -25.17
N ALA A 806 -37.92 4.80 -24.49
CA ALA A 806 -37.60 4.15 -23.22
C ALA A 806 -38.25 4.82 -22.00
N GLN A 807 -38.75 6.04 -22.14
CA GLN A 807 -39.45 6.76 -21.07
C GLN A 807 -40.94 6.40 -21.11
N LYS A 808 -41.45 5.72 -20.06
CA LYS A 808 -42.91 5.56 -19.89
C LYS A 808 -43.55 6.95 -19.79
N ALA A 809 -44.60 7.18 -20.57
CA ALA A 809 -45.29 8.46 -20.61
C ALA A 809 -45.82 8.85 -19.23
N VAL A 810 -45.36 9.98 -18.70
CA VAL A 810 -45.95 10.58 -17.49
C VAL A 810 -47.34 11.10 -17.86
N PRO A 811 -48.42 10.70 -17.16
CA PRO A 811 -49.76 11.14 -17.51
C PRO A 811 -49.89 12.65 -17.29
N VAL A 812 -50.04 13.39 -18.39
CA VAL A 812 -50.35 14.83 -18.36
C VAL A 812 -51.75 14.99 -17.78
N SER A 813 -51.84 15.44 -16.52
CA SER A 813 -53.12 15.80 -15.91
C SER A 813 -53.75 16.93 -16.71
N ALA A 814 -54.91 16.68 -17.31
CA ALA A 814 -55.56 17.61 -18.24
C ALA A 814 -55.79 18.99 -17.59
N ALA A 815 -55.35 20.04 -18.28
CA ALA A 815 -55.59 21.41 -17.86
C ALA A 815 -57.10 21.72 -17.86
N LYS A 816 -57.58 22.33 -16.77
CA LYS A 816 -58.82 23.12 -16.76
C LYS A 816 -58.47 24.60 -16.55
N SER A 817 -59.17 25.44 -17.29
CA SER A 817 -58.89 26.86 -17.46
C SER A 817 -59.29 27.72 -16.24
N SER A 818 -58.33 28.56 -15.81
CA SER A 818 -58.49 29.92 -15.28
C SER A 818 -59.57 30.25 -14.22
N ALA A 819 -59.11 30.57 -13.00
CA ALA A 819 -59.46 31.82 -12.31
C ALA A 819 -58.36 32.19 -11.28
N ALA A 820 -58.11 33.49 -11.09
CA ALA A 820 -57.05 34.10 -10.24
C ALA A 820 -57.09 33.68 -8.74
N ALA A 821 -56.07 33.83 -7.88
CA ALA A 821 -55.13 34.95 -7.70
C ALA A 821 -54.04 34.65 -6.63
N ALA A 822 -52.92 35.40 -6.67
CA ALA A 822 -51.91 35.63 -5.60
C ALA A 822 -51.10 34.39 -5.11
N THR A 823 -49.84 34.46 -4.63
CA THR A 823 -48.97 35.60 -4.23
C THR A 823 -47.49 35.27 -4.59
N ARG A 824 -46.69 36.29 -4.93
CA ARG A 824 -45.22 36.22 -5.15
C ARG A 824 -44.46 36.22 -3.81
N VAL A 825 -43.26 35.63 -3.75
CA VAL A 825 -41.99 36.29 -3.33
C VAL A 825 -40.79 35.36 -3.61
N GLN A 826 -39.71 35.94 -4.12
CA GLN A 826 -38.39 35.32 -4.35
C GLN A 826 -37.57 35.28 -3.06
N VAL A 827 -36.66 34.31 -2.95
CA VAL A 827 -35.52 34.41 -2.03
C VAL A 827 -34.22 34.42 -2.84
N VAL A 828 -33.42 35.45 -2.59
CA VAL A 828 -32.08 35.66 -3.14
C VAL A 828 -31.07 35.03 -2.17
N ILE A 829 -30.00 34.44 -2.71
CA ILE A 829 -28.87 33.94 -1.94
C ILE A 829 -27.96 35.12 -1.61
N ASP A 830 -27.55 35.26 -0.35
CA ASP A 830 -26.39 36.08 0.02
C ASP A 830 -25.58 35.41 1.13
N ALA A 831 -24.28 35.73 1.22
CA ALA A 831 -23.29 34.95 1.96
C ALA A 831 -22.76 35.68 3.20
N SER A 832 -22.65 35.00 4.35
CA SER A 832 -21.82 35.44 5.49
C SER A 832 -21.45 34.29 6.43
N ARG A 833 -20.19 34.30 6.93
CA ARG A 833 -19.71 33.56 8.12
C ARG A 833 -20.33 34.20 9.39
N PRO A 834 -20.52 33.50 10.53
CA PRO A 834 -19.40 33.29 11.47
C PRO A 834 -19.47 32.06 12.43
N THR A 835 -18.48 32.05 13.33
CA THR A 835 -18.09 31.19 14.47
C THR A 835 -19.13 30.50 15.39
N ALA A 836 -18.78 29.23 15.72
CA ALA A 836 -18.68 28.60 17.05
C ALA A 836 -19.90 28.30 17.98
N ALA A 837 -19.78 27.15 18.66
CA ALA A 837 -20.46 26.67 19.89
C ALA A 837 -21.84 25.96 19.81
N GLY A 838 -21.81 24.63 19.94
CA GLY A 838 -22.62 23.88 20.91
C GLY A 838 -24.08 23.51 20.61
N GLY A 839 -24.39 22.20 20.63
CA GLY A 839 -25.69 21.69 21.12
C GLY A 839 -26.62 20.97 20.13
N ALA A 840 -26.41 19.66 19.99
CA ALA A 840 -27.39 18.58 19.77
C ALA A 840 -28.69 18.78 18.93
N GLY A 841 -28.89 17.91 17.93
CA GLY A 841 -30.23 17.36 17.65
C GLY A 841 -30.61 17.03 16.18
N GLY A 842 -30.37 15.78 15.75
CA GLY A 842 -31.21 15.08 14.76
C GLY A 842 -30.85 15.21 13.27
N GLY A 843 -30.36 14.11 12.68
CA GLY A 843 -30.20 13.93 11.22
C GLY A 843 -29.68 12.53 10.88
N ASP A 844 -30.28 11.88 9.86
CA ASP A 844 -30.09 10.47 9.48
C ASP A 844 -28.64 9.94 9.51
N ALA A 845 -28.44 8.84 10.22
CA ALA A 845 -27.21 8.06 10.20
C ALA A 845 -27.25 6.99 9.10
N SER A 846 -26.44 7.15 8.06
CA SER A 846 -26.00 6.02 7.24
C SER A 846 -25.25 5.03 8.14
N ALA A 847 -25.54 3.74 8.03
CA ALA A 847 -24.95 2.72 8.89
C ALA A 847 -23.47 2.48 8.52
N ASP A 848 -22.56 3.18 9.21
CA ASP A 848 -21.15 2.81 9.26
C ASP A 848 -21.01 1.43 9.90
N THR A 849 -20.58 0.45 9.10
CA THR A 849 -20.25 -0.90 9.58
C THR A 849 -18.86 -0.92 10.18
N SER A 850 -18.76 -0.47 11.43
CA SER A 850 -17.54 -0.55 12.24
C SER A 850 -17.19 -1.99 12.60
N ALA A 851 -15.95 -2.40 12.28
CA ALA A 851 -15.39 -3.68 12.69
C ALA A 851 -14.92 -3.63 14.17
N PRO A 852 -14.89 -4.76 14.89
CA PRO A 852 -14.27 -4.83 16.21
C PRO A 852 -12.73 -4.70 16.08
N GLY A 853 -12.14 -3.81 16.85
CA GLY A 853 -10.68 -3.67 16.90
C GLY A 853 -10.03 -4.83 17.67
N SER A 854 -9.13 -5.56 17.03
CA SER A 854 -8.19 -6.48 17.69
C SER A 854 -6.87 -5.78 18.00
N ILE A 855 -6.13 -6.31 18.97
CA ILE A 855 -5.12 -5.58 19.74
C ILE A 855 -3.85 -6.44 19.93
N HIS A 856 -2.68 -5.78 19.86
CA HIS A 856 -1.33 -6.19 20.34
C HIS A 856 -0.26 -6.57 19.30
N ASP A 857 0.58 -5.57 19.00
CA ASP A 857 2.04 -5.56 19.24
C ASP A 857 2.84 -6.85 18.94
N SER A 858 2.94 -7.19 17.65
CA SER A 858 4.09 -7.88 17.08
C SER A 858 4.53 -7.18 15.79
N ALA A 859 5.14 -6.00 15.92
CA ALA A 859 5.64 -5.22 14.79
C ALA A 859 6.95 -5.80 14.24
N ASP A 860 6.85 -6.89 13.45
CA ASP A 860 7.78 -7.39 12.42
C ASP A 860 7.17 -8.66 11.76
N ASP A 861 6.17 -8.53 10.85
CA ASP A 861 5.54 -9.70 10.20
C ASP A 861 4.94 -9.38 8.80
N GLU A 862 5.80 -9.01 7.84
CA GLU A 862 5.36 -8.56 6.52
C GLU A 862 5.24 -9.65 5.43
N SER A 863 4.02 -9.72 4.86
CA SER A 863 3.74 -9.96 3.43
C SER A 863 3.91 -11.34 2.77
N GLU A 864 2.86 -11.86 2.14
CA GLU A 864 2.96 -12.93 1.14
C GLU A 864 2.22 -12.72 -0.21
N LEU A 865 2.30 -13.73 -1.10
CA LEU A 865 1.65 -13.88 -2.42
C LEU A 865 2.43 -13.54 -3.70
N SER A 866 2.28 -14.49 -4.62
CA SER A 866 2.81 -14.53 -5.99
C SER A 866 1.93 -15.33 -6.97
N GLU A 867 0.77 -15.84 -6.54
CA GLU A 867 0.17 -17.04 -7.17
C GLU A 867 -0.92 -16.83 -8.20
N LEU A 868 -1.63 -15.71 -8.15
CA LEU A 868 -2.74 -15.43 -9.08
C LEU A 868 -2.26 -14.74 -10.37
N GLU A 869 -0.97 -14.44 -10.51
CA GLU A 869 -0.42 -13.88 -11.77
C GLU A 869 -0.35 -14.95 -12.85
N GLU A 870 0.12 -16.15 -12.51
CA GLU A 870 0.19 -17.30 -13.45
C GLU A 870 -1.18 -17.68 -14.04
N GLU A 871 -2.29 -17.42 -13.33
CA GLU A 871 -3.66 -17.69 -13.81
C GLU A 871 -4.27 -16.56 -14.65
N GLY A 872 -3.61 -15.40 -14.76
CA GLY A 872 -4.02 -14.32 -15.66
C GLY A 872 -3.11 -14.23 -16.89
N GLU A 873 -1.82 -14.57 -16.73
CA GLU A 873 -0.84 -14.63 -17.81
C GLU A 873 -1.22 -15.69 -18.88
N GLU A 874 -1.87 -16.79 -18.48
CA GLU A 874 -2.34 -17.85 -19.42
C GLU A 874 -3.51 -17.42 -20.33
N GLU A 875 -4.18 -16.29 -20.10
CA GLU A 875 -5.35 -15.84 -20.90
C GLU A 875 -5.05 -14.68 -21.88
N ASP A 876 -4.01 -13.87 -21.63
CA ASP A 876 -3.72 -12.66 -22.41
C ASP A 876 -2.69 -12.91 -23.55
N ASP A 877 -2.03 -14.07 -23.59
CA ASP A 877 -0.89 -14.36 -24.48
C ASP A 877 -1.27 -14.81 -25.92
N GLU A 878 -2.56 -14.99 -26.25
CA GLU A 878 -3.01 -15.39 -27.60
C GLU A 878 -3.08 -14.24 -28.63
N THR A 879 -2.82 -12.97 -28.27
CA THR A 879 -2.96 -11.83 -29.21
C THR A 879 -1.88 -10.74 -29.13
N ALA A 880 -0.60 -11.11 -29.22
CA ALA A 880 0.49 -10.15 -29.40
C ALA A 880 1.68 -10.68 -30.25
N GLU A 881 1.46 -10.96 -31.54
CA GLU A 881 2.59 -11.00 -32.49
C GLU A 881 3.21 -9.60 -32.61
N VAL A 882 4.45 -9.44 -32.13
CA VAL A 882 5.29 -8.28 -32.39
C VAL A 882 6.53 -8.74 -33.14
N ASP A 883 6.74 -8.11 -34.29
CA ASP A 883 7.82 -8.35 -35.26
C ASP A 883 9.17 -7.91 -34.70
N ASP A 884 9.96 -8.85 -34.17
CA ASP A 884 11.35 -8.63 -33.74
C ASP A 884 12.31 -8.91 -34.91
N GLY A 885 12.87 -7.85 -35.48
CA GLY A 885 13.89 -7.94 -36.51
C GLY A 885 15.26 -8.36 -35.93
N GLU A 886 15.73 -9.55 -36.31
CA GLU A 886 17.06 -10.05 -35.97
C GLU A 886 18.15 -9.27 -36.73
N GLU A 887 19.14 -8.71 -36.02
CA GLU A 887 20.45 -8.40 -36.59
C GLU A 887 21.51 -9.26 -35.89
N GLU A 888 22.04 -10.25 -36.63
CA GLU A 888 23.26 -10.96 -36.26
C GLU A 888 24.46 -10.01 -36.33
N GLU A 889 25.35 -10.01 -35.33
CA GLU A 889 26.72 -9.52 -35.52
C GLU A 889 27.72 -10.57 -35.04
N ASP A 890 28.36 -11.22 -36.02
CA ASP A 890 29.45 -12.18 -35.85
C ASP A 890 30.75 -11.47 -35.47
N GLY A 891 31.53 -12.06 -34.56
CA GLY A 891 32.53 -11.34 -33.77
C GLY A 891 33.67 -12.21 -33.24
N THR A 892 34.21 -13.09 -34.08
CA THR A 892 35.35 -13.96 -33.72
C THR A 892 36.61 -13.18 -33.31
N GLY A 893 37.24 -13.56 -32.19
CA GLY A 893 38.44 -12.90 -31.65
C GLY A 893 39.17 -13.74 -30.60
N ASP A 894 39.73 -14.89 -31.01
CA ASP A 894 40.40 -15.86 -30.13
C ASP A 894 41.89 -15.54 -29.89
N SER A 895 42.33 -15.51 -28.62
CA SER A 895 43.54 -16.24 -28.20
C SER A 895 43.83 -16.22 -26.69
N ALA A 896 43.75 -17.43 -26.12
CA ALA A 896 44.78 -18.06 -25.28
C ALA A 896 45.26 -17.42 -23.96
N GLY A 897 44.90 -18.07 -22.85
CA GLY A 897 45.48 -17.84 -21.51
C GLY A 897 45.06 -18.89 -20.47
N GLY A 898 44.96 -20.16 -20.84
CA GLY A 898 44.37 -21.20 -19.97
C GLY A 898 45.34 -21.84 -18.97
N VAL A 899 44.90 -22.00 -17.72
CA VAL A 899 45.38 -23.03 -16.77
C VAL A 899 44.18 -23.59 -16.00
N ALA A 900 44.13 -24.90 -15.82
CA ALA A 900 43.00 -25.61 -15.21
C ALA A 900 42.87 -25.40 -13.69
N ALA A 901 41.63 -25.28 -13.21
CA ALA A 901 41.31 -25.30 -11.77
C ALA A 901 40.80 -26.69 -11.37
N ALA A 902 41.69 -27.51 -10.81
CA ALA A 902 41.31 -28.73 -10.10
C ALA A 902 40.78 -28.40 -8.70
N ALA A 903 39.86 -29.24 -8.18
CA ALA A 903 39.28 -29.05 -6.85
C ALA A 903 40.34 -29.16 -5.73
N ALA A 904 40.30 -28.24 -4.77
CA ALA A 904 41.13 -28.27 -3.57
C ALA A 904 40.34 -27.78 -2.34
N ALA A 905 40.59 -28.43 -1.20
CA ALA A 905 39.89 -28.23 0.07
C ALA A 905 40.14 -26.84 0.71
N PRO A 906 39.25 -26.36 1.60
CA PRO A 906 39.42 -25.07 2.27
C PRO A 906 40.66 -25.05 3.15
N LYS A 907 41.48 -24.00 3.01
CA LYS A 907 42.63 -23.72 3.90
C LYS A 907 42.21 -22.80 5.06
N PRO A 908 42.84 -22.92 6.24
CA PRO A 908 42.49 -22.13 7.42
C PRO A 908 42.84 -20.65 7.29
N LEU A 909 42.13 -19.83 8.09
CA LEU A 909 41.94 -18.38 7.87
C LEU A 909 43.17 -17.48 8.13
N PHE A 910 44.29 -17.99 8.67
CA PHE A 910 45.44 -17.16 9.06
C PHE A 910 46.81 -17.86 8.86
N PRO A 911 47.63 -17.41 7.89
CA PRO A 911 49.06 -17.73 7.83
C PRO A 911 49.89 -16.51 8.28
N GLY A 912 50.39 -16.48 9.52
CA GLY A 912 51.23 -15.34 9.96
C GLY A 912 51.63 -15.20 11.42
N LEU A 913 51.23 -16.10 12.33
CA LEU A 913 51.67 -16.06 13.74
C LEU A 913 52.46 -17.32 14.08
N ALA A 914 53.78 -17.14 14.27
CA ALA A 914 54.67 -18.18 14.75
C ALA A 914 54.54 -18.33 16.28
N PRO A 915 54.64 -19.55 16.83
CA PRO A 915 54.58 -19.76 18.27
C PRO A 915 55.93 -19.44 18.93
N VAL A 916 55.87 -18.91 20.16
CA VAL A 916 57.00 -18.89 21.09
C VAL A 916 56.69 -19.88 22.21
N GLU A 917 57.54 -20.89 22.37
CA GLU A 917 57.53 -21.76 23.54
C GLU A 917 58.19 -21.05 24.73
N GLU A 918 57.66 -21.23 25.94
CA GLU A 918 58.52 -21.43 27.11
C GLU A 918 57.76 -22.22 28.20
N ALA A 919 58.52 -22.90 29.08
CA ALA A 919 58.00 -24.00 29.88
C ALA A 919 58.18 -23.80 31.40
N GLY A 920 57.15 -24.20 32.16
CA GLY A 920 57.28 -24.89 33.46
C GLY A 920 57.54 -24.09 34.75
N GLY A 921 56.63 -24.26 35.73
CA GLY A 921 57.04 -24.55 37.12
C GLY A 921 56.55 -23.66 38.28
N ASN A 922 55.84 -24.29 39.22
CA ASN A 922 55.77 -24.04 40.68
C ASN A 922 55.13 -22.76 41.31
N SER A 923 53.90 -22.95 41.81
CA SER A 923 53.46 -22.75 43.22
C SER A 923 53.46 -21.31 43.83
N PRO A 924 52.99 -21.10 45.08
CA PRO A 924 51.58 -20.78 45.34
C PRO A 924 51.33 -19.46 46.10
N ALA A 925 50.06 -19.05 46.21
CA ALA A 925 49.62 -17.78 46.78
C ALA A 925 49.65 -17.72 48.34
N PRO A 926 49.82 -16.52 48.94
CA PRO A 926 49.59 -16.25 50.36
C PRO A 926 48.19 -15.67 50.64
N ALA A 927 47.69 -15.91 51.87
CA ALA A 927 46.41 -15.42 52.39
C ALA A 927 46.52 -14.02 53.07
N PRO A 928 45.41 -13.30 53.31
CA PRO A 928 45.40 -12.04 54.07
C PRO A 928 45.39 -12.26 55.60
N PRO A 929 45.81 -11.25 56.40
CA PRO A 929 45.97 -11.37 57.86
C PRO A 929 44.71 -10.99 58.67
N ALA A 930 44.69 -11.36 59.95
CA ALA A 930 43.64 -11.02 60.93
C ALA A 930 44.23 -10.72 62.34
N ALA A 931 43.61 -9.77 63.06
CA ALA A 931 43.72 -9.47 64.51
C ALA A 931 42.76 -8.28 64.84
N GLU A 932 42.13 -8.09 66.01
CA GLU A 932 42.02 -8.87 67.25
C GLU A 932 40.87 -8.35 68.16
N GLY A 933 40.30 -9.21 69.03
CA GLY A 933 39.59 -8.86 70.30
C GLY A 933 38.11 -8.40 70.24
N ALA A 934 37.27 -8.57 71.28
CA ALA A 934 37.32 -9.39 72.50
C ALA A 934 35.95 -9.48 73.25
N ALA A 935 35.75 -10.52 74.07
CA ALA A 935 34.95 -10.59 75.31
C ALA A 935 33.38 -10.54 75.37
N SER A 936 32.78 -11.73 75.62
CA SER A 936 32.02 -12.10 76.85
C SER A 936 30.48 -11.93 77.03
N LEU A 937 29.91 -12.93 77.74
CA LEU A 937 28.79 -12.96 78.73
C LEU A 937 27.32 -13.33 78.37
N ALA A 938 26.76 -14.20 79.25
CA ALA A 938 25.34 -14.46 79.66
C ALA A 938 24.36 -15.10 78.64
N ASN A 939 23.67 -16.23 78.96
CA ASN A 939 22.42 -16.40 79.77
C ASN A 939 21.21 -15.63 79.19
N ASP A 940 19.96 -16.15 79.13
CA ASP A 940 19.32 -17.27 79.85
C ASP A 940 17.98 -17.71 79.16
N GLY A 941 17.37 -18.83 79.57
CA GLY A 941 15.94 -19.17 79.34
C GLY A 941 15.61 -20.05 78.10
N SER A 942 15.11 -21.30 78.19
CA SER A 942 13.85 -21.82 78.78
C SER A 942 12.63 -21.56 77.88
N THR A 943 11.72 -22.49 77.50
CA THR A 943 11.48 -23.93 77.83
C THR A 943 10.32 -24.49 76.97
N ASN A 944 10.29 -25.82 76.72
CA ASN A 944 9.09 -26.70 76.62
C ASN A 944 8.03 -26.43 75.50
N ALA A 945 7.20 -27.39 75.03
CA ALA A 945 7.12 -28.84 75.24
C ALA A 945 6.28 -29.54 74.13
N GLU A 946 6.64 -30.80 73.87
CA GLU A 946 5.79 -32.01 73.74
C GLU A 946 4.75 -32.22 72.59
N ASP A 947 5.05 -33.26 71.81
CA ASP A 947 4.23 -34.36 71.21
C ASP A 947 3.03 -34.86 72.08
N PRO A 948 2.08 -35.76 71.64
CA PRO A 948 2.34 -36.97 70.81
C PRO A 948 1.19 -37.61 69.94
N ALA A 949 1.54 -38.77 69.33
CA ALA A 949 0.72 -39.92 68.85
C ALA A 949 -0.04 -39.78 67.50
N GLY A 950 -0.10 -40.77 66.58
CA GLY A 950 0.39 -42.18 66.47
C GLY A 950 0.05 -42.74 65.05
N GLN A 951 0.10 -44.04 64.67
CA GLN A 951 0.54 -45.32 65.28
C GLN A 951 0.51 -46.47 64.20
N GLU A 952 1.60 -47.26 64.04
CA GLU A 952 1.70 -48.60 63.36
C GLU A 952 1.32 -48.76 61.84
N GLY A 953 1.85 -49.69 61.01
CA GLY A 953 2.99 -50.64 61.11
C GLY A 953 2.98 -51.79 60.04
N ARG A 954 4.17 -52.15 59.50
CA ARG A 954 4.60 -53.39 58.76
C ARG A 954 4.36 -53.63 57.24
N ASP A 955 5.49 -53.98 56.58
CA ASP A 955 5.81 -55.06 55.59
C ASP A 955 4.83 -55.39 54.43
N GLY A 956 5.19 -55.60 53.15
CA GLY A 956 6.46 -55.53 52.41
C GLY A 956 6.49 -56.52 51.22
N ALA A 957 6.91 -56.10 50.00
CA ALA A 957 7.77 -56.82 49.01
C ALA A 957 7.70 -56.25 47.56
N ASP A 958 8.71 -56.66 46.77
CA ASP A 958 8.87 -56.63 45.29
C ASP A 958 9.54 -55.42 44.59
N VAL A 959 10.30 -55.75 43.54
CA VAL A 959 11.56 -55.09 43.14
C VAL A 959 11.74 -55.05 41.60
N GLU A 960 12.31 -53.94 41.12
CA GLU A 960 13.04 -53.68 39.84
C GLU A 960 12.31 -53.39 38.48
N MET A 961 12.49 -52.12 38.07
CA MET A 961 13.04 -51.64 36.78
C MET A 961 12.11 -51.45 35.55
N ASP A 962 11.57 -50.22 35.44
CA ASP A 962 11.37 -49.47 34.19
C ASP A 962 12.72 -49.21 33.46
N GLY A 963 12.80 -48.84 32.17
CA GLY A 963 11.77 -48.37 31.24
C GLY A 963 11.92 -46.88 30.90
N GLY A 964 11.90 -46.52 29.62
CA GLY A 964 11.90 -45.13 29.12
C GLY A 964 13.07 -44.76 28.21
#